data_AF-A5DTT0-F1
#
_entry.id   AF-A5DTT0-F1
#
_cell.length_a   1.000
_cell.length_b   1.000
_cell.length_c   1.000
_cell.angle_alpha   90.00
_cell.angle_beta   90.00
_cell.angle_gamma   90.00
#
_symmetry.space_group_name_H-M   'P 1'
#
loop_
_entity.id
_entity.type
_entity.pdbx_description
1 polymer ?
#
loop_
_entity_poly.entity_id
_entity_poly.type
_entity_poly.pdbx_seq_one_letter_code
_entity_poly.pdbx_strand_id
1 'polypeptide(L)'
;MMYTRKCIPRSSGRIGLFELNCKFHCHALLYKDLSDVTTKSTLNKDTPTTSSASKSDNAKDSFLRRSDSFMQRALLMQKQKQKEKTKETEKEKEKQRPTRSQYKSNAENESAQNSSRTRIARRKSRTDRTIKASRRRSNASKEKELRGHQSNDVTKNVSNSENRKGGELTHYITSTKNSNKPILQCIAPKKGEVPLLAHNLDRVLFSPGVHFLQDPRTRIYNFTPFLKNVINYRDFNFDAVSSYTPVSKHKVMLMNAQKFKKQFYSSTSSMTSLLSKFYMFLNNYSRHRVNRFGNIPFSGMINDLPSIIFAQPQGEFQDEQGNSKTVYSLQEDSSCDAEILLSAMGVCMETLLTNPEKEFLKYKKEKGRKALSLNGEQQSPLPLHSLTPLPPSPPVNSYNYASVGSFLMRSQLDCYDPRLPGNGTFDLKTRASANVRYNSRDPNAGEGDYQIFKLRGDFESYEAEFRDLIRTGAMLKYLFQARIGQMDGIFIAYHNVNSIFGFQYLPLEELDKLFYCEKFNEKQLKADLETVAIEEHHGQENLPSFIGETQFKFSMEMWEKLMTNHILKDFAEAGLKDTPFRMLVETVQPRGTKNKFLRVIAIPVTVDEIKEFQLFPKKHPTDFKQDLTDEQRQTNLQKHSKELKVYNEQTTRDRKILQYTIDLHLSFVNGESSPYYILPKVITKDWKLSYTITKVDFDAKTNLKRMLSQAVDKLLLKSGQTLTSLQKIHKFYEKLGTLRKENWALKEEVPQVYKPVFKDDDA
;
A
#
# COMPACT_ATOMS: atom_id res chain seq x y z
N MET A 1 -23.13 6.05 -54.70
CA MET A 1 -22.58 7.42 -54.64
C MET A 1 -22.25 7.73 -53.19
N MET A 2 -21.04 8.23 -52.99
CA MET A 2 -20.40 8.60 -51.74
C MET A 2 -21.04 9.86 -51.12
N TYR A 3 -20.99 9.93 -49.78
CA TYR A 3 -20.90 11.14 -48.94
C TYR A 3 -22.11 12.11 -48.97
N THR A 4 -22.57 12.73 -47.88
CA THR A 4 -21.85 13.24 -46.69
C THR A 4 -22.84 13.77 -45.64
N ARG A 5 -22.34 13.93 -44.40
CA ARG A 5 -22.71 14.92 -43.34
C ARG A 5 -23.94 14.56 -42.48
N LYS A 6 -23.93 14.66 -41.15
CA LYS A 6 -23.21 15.59 -40.24
C LYS A 6 -23.14 15.03 -38.80
N CYS A 7 -21.95 15.12 -38.21
CA CYS A 7 -21.64 15.22 -36.76
C CYS A 7 -22.50 16.30 -36.06
N ILE A 8 -23.19 16.10 -34.92
CA ILE A 8 -22.81 16.13 -33.46
C ILE A 8 -24.08 16.69 -32.72
N PRO A 9 -24.34 16.53 -31.40
CA PRO A 9 -23.68 15.74 -30.34
C PRO A 9 -24.59 14.70 -29.66
N ARG A 10 -23.94 13.69 -29.06
CA ARG A 10 -24.47 12.74 -28.08
C ARG A 10 -24.86 13.44 -26.77
N SER A 11 -26.08 13.23 -26.29
CA SER A 11 -26.40 13.30 -24.86
C SER A 11 -25.90 12.01 -24.20
N SER A 12 -24.90 12.16 -23.33
CA SER A 12 -24.27 11.07 -22.60
C SER A 12 -25.18 10.56 -21.48
N GLY A 13 -26.05 9.61 -21.81
CA GLY A 13 -26.64 8.69 -20.84
C GLY A 13 -26.14 7.29 -21.15
N ARG A 14 -25.04 6.84 -20.52
CA ARG A 14 -24.69 5.42 -20.49
C ARG A 14 -24.14 5.01 -19.12
N ILE A 15 -24.87 4.06 -18.58
CA ILE A 15 -24.60 3.16 -17.46
C ILE A 15 -23.27 2.41 -17.71
N GLY A 16 -22.48 2.23 -16.66
CA GLY A 16 -21.26 1.42 -16.70
C GLY A 16 -20.71 1.14 -15.31
N LEU A 17 -21.12 0.03 -14.72
CA LEU A 17 -20.68 -0.51 -13.42
C LEU A 17 -19.18 -0.92 -13.36
N PHE A 18 -18.41 -0.65 -14.43
CA PHE A 18 -16.98 -1.00 -14.55
C PHE A 18 -16.02 0.15 -14.17
N GLU A 19 -16.50 1.37 -13.93
CA GLU A 19 -15.64 2.52 -13.61
C GLU A 19 -15.21 2.63 -12.13
N LEU A 20 -15.63 1.70 -11.26
CA LEU A 20 -15.43 1.84 -9.83
C LEU A 20 -13.96 1.68 -9.39
N ASN A 21 -13.16 0.85 -10.05
CA ASN A 21 -11.73 0.67 -9.70
C ASN A 21 -10.81 1.72 -10.35
N CYS A 22 -11.05 2.10 -11.61
CA CYS A 22 -10.20 3.09 -12.31
C CYS A 22 -10.38 4.53 -11.80
N LYS A 23 -11.56 4.92 -11.27
CA LYS A 23 -11.78 6.29 -10.78
C LYS A 23 -11.36 6.54 -9.33
N PHE A 24 -10.89 5.54 -8.58
CA PHE A 24 -10.15 5.77 -7.33
C PHE A 24 -8.81 6.49 -7.57
N HIS A 25 -8.28 6.48 -8.80
CA HIS A 25 -6.96 6.99 -9.13
C HIS A 25 -6.89 8.52 -9.36
N CYS A 26 -8.02 9.24 -9.48
CA CYS A 26 -8.02 10.60 -10.04
C CYS A 26 -8.45 11.78 -9.14
N HIS A 27 -8.72 11.63 -7.84
CA HIS A 27 -9.04 12.81 -7.01
C HIS A 27 -8.39 12.82 -5.63
N ALA A 28 -7.13 13.28 -5.59
CA ALA A 28 -6.43 13.69 -4.37
C ALA A 28 -6.08 15.19 -4.46
N LEU A 29 -7.09 16.05 -4.28
CA LEU A 29 -6.89 17.45 -3.91
C LEU A 29 -7.57 17.61 -2.56
N LEU A 30 -6.76 17.62 -1.48
CA LEU A 30 -7.02 18.23 -0.15
C LEU A 30 -6.20 17.57 0.98
N TYR A 31 -4.92 17.25 0.73
CA TYR A 31 -3.92 17.14 1.81
C TYR A 31 -2.68 18.02 1.58
N LYS A 32 -2.73 18.90 0.57
CA LYS A 32 -1.63 19.83 0.24
C LYS A 32 -1.60 21.07 1.14
N ASP A 33 -2.73 21.48 1.69
CA ASP A 33 -2.85 22.79 2.36
C ASP A 33 -2.50 22.78 3.86
N LEU A 34 -2.07 21.64 4.42
CA LEU A 34 -1.68 21.54 5.83
C LEU A 34 -0.16 21.49 6.05
N SER A 35 0.67 21.53 4.99
CA SER A 35 2.13 21.50 5.12
C SER A 35 2.83 22.85 4.90
N ASP A 36 2.15 23.89 4.42
CA ASP A 36 2.79 25.13 3.94
C ASP A 36 2.57 26.39 4.83
N VAL A 37 2.08 26.23 6.07
CA VAL A 37 2.01 27.36 7.02
C VAL A 37 3.03 27.21 8.15
N THR A 38 4.31 27.19 7.80
CA THR A 38 5.39 27.53 8.74
C THR A 38 6.60 28.04 7.97
N THR A 39 6.64 29.35 7.69
CA THR A 39 7.85 30.17 7.73
C THR A 39 7.48 31.63 7.47
N LYS A 40 7.51 32.44 8.53
CA LYS A 40 8.14 33.78 8.58
C LYS A 40 7.74 34.49 9.88
N SER A 41 8.59 34.42 10.88
CA SER A 41 8.79 35.53 11.81
C SER A 41 10.19 35.43 12.40
N THR A 42 11.05 36.32 11.93
CA THR A 42 12.39 36.61 12.43
C THR A 42 12.37 36.95 13.91
N LEU A 43 13.31 36.38 14.66
CA LEU A 43 13.68 36.83 16.00
C LEU A 43 14.12 38.29 15.96
N ASN A 44 13.74 39.06 16.97
CA ASN A 44 14.68 39.94 17.66
C ASN A 44 14.45 39.85 19.17
N LYS A 45 15.57 39.70 19.88
CA LYS A 45 15.69 39.70 21.34
C LYS A 45 15.46 41.12 21.86
N ASP A 46 14.84 41.23 23.03
CA ASP A 46 15.48 41.80 24.22
C ASP A 46 14.52 41.75 25.41
N THR A 47 15.02 41.23 26.53
CA THR A 47 14.47 41.37 27.90
C THR A 47 15.22 42.51 28.59
N PRO A 48 14.60 43.27 29.53
CA PRO A 48 14.70 42.86 30.93
C PRO A 48 13.52 43.25 31.89
N THR A 49 13.33 42.38 32.89
CA THR A 49 13.00 42.56 34.33
C THR A 49 11.82 43.40 34.89
N THR A 50 11.08 42.69 35.78
CA THR A 50 10.53 43.05 37.12
C THR A 50 9.18 43.78 37.33
N SER A 51 8.29 43.03 38.00
CA SER A 51 7.37 43.34 39.13
C SER A 51 6.08 44.18 38.97
N SER A 52 5.00 43.56 39.46
CA SER A 52 3.87 44.09 40.27
C SER A 52 2.54 44.52 39.59
N ALA A 53 1.48 43.84 40.07
CA ALA A 53 0.13 44.30 40.46
C ALA A 53 -0.87 44.97 39.46
N SER A 54 -1.98 44.24 39.26
CA SER A 54 -3.40 44.67 39.36
C SER A 54 -4.15 45.37 38.19
N LYS A 55 -5.45 44.97 38.09
CA LYS A 55 -6.62 45.60 37.40
C LYS A 55 -6.74 45.39 35.87
N SER A 56 -7.66 44.53 35.40
CA SER A 56 -9.13 44.63 35.25
C SER A 56 -9.58 45.31 33.94
N ASP A 57 -10.43 44.58 33.21
CA ASP A 57 -11.42 45.02 32.21
C ASP A 57 -10.95 45.79 30.96
N ASN A 58 -10.78 45.05 29.86
CA ASN A 58 -11.28 45.42 28.51
C ASN A 58 -10.89 44.35 27.46
N ALA A 59 -11.71 43.30 27.30
CA ALA A 59 -11.52 42.31 26.24
C ALA A 59 -12.81 41.59 25.79
N LYS A 60 -13.96 42.28 25.80
CA LYS A 60 -15.24 41.71 25.29
C LYS A 60 -15.80 42.40 24.03
N ASP A 61 -15.30 43.55 23.62
CA ASP A 61 -15.93 44.33 22.54
C ASP A 61 -15.30 44.16 21.14
N SER A 62 -14.15 43.49 21.03
CA SER A 62 -13.50 43.21 19.73
C SER A 62 -13.93 41.88 19.10
N PHE A 63 -14.67 41.04 19.83
CA PHE A 63 -15.06 39.70 19.39
C PHE A 63 -16.43 39.66 18.67
N LEU A 64 -17.38 40.56 19.02
CA LEU A 64 -18.69 40.62 18.35
C LEU A 64 -18.64 41.24 16.94
N ARG A 65 -17.73 42.18 16.66
CA ARG A 65 -17.65 42.83 15.34
C ARG A 65 -17.08 41.93 14.22
N ARG A 66 -16.44 40.81 14.57
CA ARG A 66 -15.83 39.89 13.58
C ARG A 66 -16.79 38.78 13.12
N SER A 67 -17.73 38.36 13.97
CA SER A 67 -18.76 37.35 13.64
C SER A 67 -19.81 37.88 12.66
N ASP A 68 -20.18 39.16 12.77
CA ASP A 68 -21.19 39.76 11.89
C ASP A 68 -20.70 39.93 10.44
N SER A 69 -19.41 40.23 10.24
CA SER A 69 -18.83 40.37 8.89
C SER A 69 -18.81 39.06 8.09
N PHE A 70 -18.73 37.92 8.78
CA PHE A 70 -18.72 36.58 8.17
C PHE A 70 -20.12 36.12 7.79
N MET A 71 -21.12 36.37 8.65
CA MET A 71 -22.53 36.07 8.39
C MET A 71 -23.08 36.93 7.24
N GLN A 72 -22.68 38.21 7.16
CA GLN A 72 -23.15 39.12 6.11
C GLN A 72 -22.56 38.79 4.73
N ARG A 73 -21.32 38.26 4.67
CA ARG A 73 -20.71 37.71 3.45
C ARG A 73 -21.36 36.40 2.99
N ALA A 74 -21.75 35.53 3.92
CA ALA A 74 -22.45 34.29 3.60
C ALA A 74 -23.86 34.56 3.02
N LEU A 75 -24.60 35.53 3.59
CA LEU A 75 -25.91 35.94 3.08
C LEU A 75 -25.84 36.60 1.69
N LEU A 76 -24.80 37.39 1.42
CA LEU A 76 -24.56 38.00 0.10
C LEU A 76 -24.25 36.96 -0.98
N MET A 77 -23.47 35.93 -0.66
CA MET A 77 -23.22 34.80 -1.58
C MET A 77 -24.47 33.94 -1.83
N GLN A 78 -25.34 33.78 -0.83
CA GLN A 78 -26.63 33.08 -1.00
C GLN A 78 -27.60 33.88 -1.88
N LYS A 79 -27.67 35.21 -1.72
CA LYS A 79 -28.49 36.09 -2.58
C LYS A 79 -27.99 36.14 -4.03
N GLN A 80 -26.68 36.06 -4.25
CA GLN A 80 -26.10 35.99 -5.60
C GLN A 80 -26.40 34.64 -6.29
N LYS A 81 -26.29 33.52 -5.58
CA LYS A 81 -26.68 32.19 -6.09
C LYS A 81 -28.17 32.05 -6.39
N GLN A 82 -29.03 32.74 -5.63
CA GLN A 82 -30.47 32.78 -5.93
C GLN A 82 -30.78 33.63 -7.16
N LYS A 83 -30.10 34.78 -7.37
CA LYS A 83 -30.25 35.62 -8.57
C LYS A 83 -29.78 34.96 -9.87
N GLU A 84 -28.78 34.08 -9.81
CA GLU A 84 -28.33 33.30 -10.97
C GLU A 84 -29.33 32.19 -11.35
N LYS A 85 -29.95 31.53 -10.36
CA LYS A 85 -31.03 30.56 -10.59
C LYS A 85 -32.29 31.18 -11.19
N THR A 86 -32.67 32.40 -10.80
CA THR A 86 -33.85 33.07 -11.40
C THR A 86 -33.63 33.45 -12.86
N LYS A 87 -32.39 33.82 -13.26
CA LYS A 87 -32.04 34.14 -14.65
C LYS A 87 -31.99 32.93 -15.59
N GLU A 88 -31.67 31.74 -15.09
CA GLU A 88 -31.74 30.50 -15.88
C GLU A 88 -33.19 30.03 -16.07
N THR A 89 -34.06 30.28 -15.08
CA THR A 89 -35.48 29.86 -15.13
C THR A 89 -36.35 30.76 -16.04
N GLU A 90 -35.93 32.01 -16.28
CA GLU A 90 -36.62 32.93 -17.21
C GLU A 90 -36.26 32.69 -18.70
N LYS A 91 -35.09 32.10 -19.00
CA LYS A 91 -34.71 31.76 -20.39
C LYS A 91 -35.36 30.47 -20.92
N GLU A 92 -35.88 29.61 -20.05
CA GLU A 92 -36.57 28.37 -20.45
C GLU A 92 -38.08 28.55 -20.73
N LYS A 93 -38.69 29.69 -20.35
CA LYS A 93 -40.13 29.95 -20.58
C LYS A 93 -40.47 30.66 -21.89
N GLU A 94 -39.48 31.06 -22.70
CA GLU A 94 -39.72 31.79 -23.96
C GLU A 94 -39.66 30.89 -25.23
N LYS A 95 -39.58 29.56 -25.07
CA LYS A 95 -39.65 28.60 -26.18
C LYS A 95 -40.77 27.59 -25.98
N GLN A 96 -42.02 28.03 -26.11
CA GLN A 96 -43.16 27.17 -26.47
C GLN A 96 -44.42 28.03 -26.67
N ARG A 97 -44.82 28.29 -27.93
CA ARG A 97 -46.18 28.11 -28.49
C ARG A 97 -46.26 28.59 -29.97
N PRO A 98 -47.27 28.12 -30.75
CA PRO A 98 -47.09 27.73 -32.16
C PRO A 98 -48.04 28.42 -33.16
N THR A 99 -47.74 28.35 -34.48
CA THR A 99 -48.69 28.44 -35.63
C THR A 99 -47.93 28.05 -36.92
N ARG A 100 -48.25 26.96 -37.63
CA ARG A 100 -49.32 26.67 -38.62
C ARG A 100 -49.11 27.28 -40.03
N SER A 101 -48.69 26.39 -40.95
CA SER A 101 -48.97 26.25 -42.40
C SER A 101 -48.80 27.43 -43.38
N GLN A 102 -48.06 27.22 -44.49
CA GLN A 102 -48.60 26.89 -45.83
C GLN A 102 -47.57 27.00 -46.98
N TYR A 103 -47.67 26.06 -47.94
CA TYR A 103 -47.39 26.09 -49.40
C TYR A 103 -45.94 26.24 -49.91
N LYS A 104 -45.42 25.22 -50.63
CA LYS A 104 -45.30 25.05 -52.12
C LYS A 104 -44.35 26.09 -52.74
N SER A 105 -43.40 25.79 -53.61
CA SER A 105 -43.38 24.87 -54.76
C SER A 105 -41.97 24.86 -55.41
N ASN A 106 -41.63 23.74 -56.08
CA ASN A 106 -40.94 23.62 -57.39
C ASN A 106 -39.51 24.20 -57.53
N ALA A 107 -38.58 23.67 -58.32
CA ALA A 107 -38.53 22.60 -59.31
C ALA A 107 -37.04 22.36 -59.68
N GLU A 108 -36.74 21.14 -60.17
CA GLU A 108 -35.82 20.82 -61.30
C GLU A 108 -34.34 21.27 -61.25
N ASN A 109 -33.33 20.62 -61.83
CA ASN A 109 -33.09 19.33 -62.48
C ASN A 109 -31.54 19.21 -62.62
N GLU A 110 -31.03 17.98 -62.72
CA GLU A 110 -29.93 17.52 -63.62
C GLU A 110 -28.61 18.32 -63.75
N SER A 111 -27.39 17.80 -63.93
CA SER A 111 -26.85 16.49 -64.33
C SER A 111 -25.30 16.53 -64.29
N ALA A 112 -24.71 15.33 -64.31
CA ALA A 112 -23.49 14.86 -64.99
C ALA A 112 -22.15 15.64 -65.07
N GLN A 113 -21.12 14.92 -64.56
CA GLN A 113 -19.87 14.49 -65.22
C GLN A 113 -18.72 15.44 -65.65
N ASN A 114 -17.53 14.95 -65.25
CA ASN A 114 -16.25 14.86 -65.95
C ASN A 114 -15.28 16.06 -66.11
N SER A 115 -14.12 15.86 -65.48
CA SER A 115 -12.73 16.11 -65.92
C SER A 115 -12.48 16.89 -67.21
N SER A 116 -11.56 17.86 -67.16
CA SER A 116 -10.27 17.79 -67.87
C SER A 116 -9.39 19.04 -67.65
N ARG A 117 -8.08 18.79 -67.69
CA ARG A 117 -6.95 19.74 -67.80
C ARG A 117 -7.16 20.72 -68.97
N THR A 118 -6.60 21.94 -68.88
CA THR A 118 -5.39 22.37 -69.64
C THR A 118 -5.12 23.90 -69.59
N ARG A 119 -3.79 24.23 -69.56
CA ARG A 119 -3.09 25.34 -70.29
C ARG A 119 -3.45 26.80 -69.92
N ILE A 120 -2.67 27.87 -70.11
CA ILE A 120 -1.37 28.19 -70.74
C ILE A 120 -0.92 29.61 -70.32
N ALA A 121 0.41 29.83 -70.23
CA ALA A 121 1.25 31.03 -70.50
C ALA A 121 0.93 32.45 -69.94
N ARG A 122 1.99 33.17 -69.48
CA ARG A 122 2.79 34.15 -70.28
C ARG A 122 3.88 34.92 -69.47
N ARG A 123 5.07 35.02 -70.10
CA ARG A 123 6.09 36.12 -70.23
C ARG A 123 6.57 36.92 -68.98
N LYS A 124 7.88 36.95 -68.63
CA LYS A 124 9.02 37.84 -69.08
C LYS A 124 8.76 39.35 -68.78
N SER A 125 9.64 40.22 -68.26
CA SER A 125 11.12 40.25 -68.07
C SER A 125 11.60 41.57 -67.38
N ARG A 126 12.72 41.50 -66.61
CA ARG A 126 13.93 42.37 -66.52
C ARG A 126 13.88 43.94 -66.42
N THR A 127 14.52 44.50 -65.36
CA THR A 127 15.74 45.40 -65.29
C THR A 127 15.43 46.91 -65.46
N ASP A 128 16.10 47.92 -64.87
CA ASP A 128 17.42 48.10 -64.23
C ASP A 128 17.47 49.48 -63.48
N ARG A 129 18.42 49.67 -62.53
CA ARG A 129 19.17 50.92 -62.13
C ARG A 129 18.41 52.13 -61.48
N THR A 130 18.92 52.95 -60.52
CA THR A 130 20.29 53.30 -60.04
C THR A 130 20.30 54.25 -58.80
N ILE A 131 21.39 54.19 -57.98
CA ILE A 131 22.14 55.27 -57.24
C ILE A 131 21.54 55.84 -55.91
N LYS A 132 22.22 56.06 -54.74
CA LYS A 132 23.60 56.52 -54.33
C LYS A 132 23.86 56.08 -52.84
N ALA A 133 25.02 55.48 -52.47
CA ALA A 133 26.19 56.05 -51.72
C ALA A 133 25.94 56.46 -50.23
N SER A 134 26.77 56.23 -49.20
CA SER A 134 28.21 55.95 -49.10
C SER A 134 28.70 55.56 -47.67
N ARG A 135 29.73 54.69 -47.60
CA ARG A 135 30.93 54.67 -46.69
C ARG A 135 30.75 54.33 -45.19
N ARG A 136 31.63 53.59 -44.50
CA ARG A 136 33.02 53.08 -44.71
C ARG A 136 33.28 51.95 -43.68
N ARG A 137 33.81 50.78 -44.09
CA ARG A 137 35.18 50.22 -43.87
C ARG A 137 35.48 49.79 -42.42
N SER A 138 36.13 48.66 -42.12
CA SER A 138 37.06 47.79 -42.87
C SER A 138 37.34 46.51 -42.04
N ASN A 139 37.30 45.32 -42.66
CA ASN A 139 38.44 44.42 -42.99
C ASN A 139 38.73 43.36 -41.92
N ALA A 140 39.10 42.11 -42.20
CA ALA A 140 39.19 41.29 -43.41
C ALA A 140 39.48 39.83 -42.92
N SER A 141 38.80 38.80 -43.43
CA SER A 141 39.25 37.86 -44.50
C SER A 141 40.01 36.62 -43.99
N LYS A 142 39.46 35.41 -44.18
CA LYS A 142 39.87 34.37 -45.18
C LYS A 142 40.93 33.41 -44.59
N GLU A 143 41.04 32.12 -44.94
CA GLU A 143 40.49 31.27 -45.99
C GLU A 143 40.65 29.78 -45.57
N LYS A 144 40.01 28.89 -46.35
CA LYS A 144 40.11 27.42 -46.33
C LYS A 144 41.51 26.89 -46.63
N GLU A 145 41.85 25.71 -46.09
CA GLU A 145 42.58 24.59 -46.76
C GLU A 145 42.42 23.32 -45.88
N LEU A 146 41.86 22.20 -46.37
CA LEU A 146 42.44 21.05 -47.09
C LEU A 146 43.22 20.02 -46.22
N ARG A 147 42.75 18.77 -46.34
CA ARG A 147 43.43 17.46 -46.13
C ARG A 147 43.53 16.85 -44.72
N GLY A 148 43.07 15.59 -44.64
CA GLY A 148 43.90 14.49 -44.16
C GLY A 148 43.68 13.98 -42.72
N HIS A 149 42.98 12.84 -42.62
CA HIS A 149 43.23 11.70 -41.72
C HIS A 149 44.24 11.86 -40.55
N GLN A 150 43.81 11.67 -39.29
CA GLN A 150 43.92 10.41 -38.53
C GLN A 150 43.55 10.57 -37.04
N SER A 151 43.17 9.43 -36.49
CA SER A 151 42.82 8.99 -35.14
C SER A 151 43.65 9.46 -33.93
N ASN A 152 42.99 9.32 -32.77
CA ASN A 152 43.46 9.06 -31.39
C ASN A 152 43.52 10.24 -30.38
N ASP A 153 42.54 10.21 -29.47
CA ASP A 153 42.72 9.94 -28.02
C ASP A 153 43.80 10.73 -27.26
N VAL A 154 43.40 11.68 -26.41
CA VAL A 154 44.15 12.05 -25.19
C VAL A 154 43.21 12.53 -24.07
N THR A 155 43.34 11.79 -22.98
CA THR A 155 43.02 12.00 -21.56
C THR A 155 43.23 13.37 -20.90
N LYS A 156 42.54 13.51 -19.75
CA LYS A 156 42.92 14.18 -18.48
C LYS A 156 42.92 15.71 -18.42
N ASN A 157 42.18 16.24 -17.44
CA ASN A 157 42.79 17.04 -16.37
C ASN A 157 42.05 16.86 -15.03
N VAL A 158 42.81 16.34 -14.07
CA VAL A 158 42.54 16.29 -12.64
C VAL A 158 43.21 17.52 -12.01
N SER A 159 42.54 18.21 -11.10
CA SER A 159 43.22 19.10 -10.14
C SER A 159 42.83 18.72 -8.71
N ASN A 160 43.88 18.64 -7.89
CA ASN A 160 43.97 18.16 -6.53
C ASN A 160 43.10 18.93 -5.51
N SER A 161 42.51 18.18 -4.57
CA SER A 161 42.43 18.61 -3.17
C SER A 161 42.87 17.43 -2.29
N GLU A 162 43.95 17.64 -1.55
CA GLU A 162 44.65 16.61 -0.79
C GLU A 162 43.96 16.22 0.53
N ASN A 163 44.19 14.95 0.89
CA ASN A 163 44.35 14.39 2.23
C ASN A 163 43.15 14.35 3.21
N ARG A 164 42.36 13.29 3.05
CA ARG A 164 41.98 12.40 4.18
C ARG A 164 42.32 10.96 3.81
N LYS A 165 43.31 10.37 4.50
CA LYS A 165 43.59 8.92 4.43
C LYS A 165 42.48 8.15 5.16
N GLY A 166 42.01 7.05 4.56
CA GLY A 166 41.47 5.91 5.31
C GLY A 166 40.18 5.30 4.77
N GLY A 167 40.32 4.20 4.01
CA GLY A 167 39.25 3.27 3.65
C GLY A 167 39.23 2.95 2.15
N GLU A 168 39.95 1.91 1.73
CA GLU A 168 39.85 1.36 0.38
C GLU A 168 38.44 0.75 0.22
N LEU A 169 37.53 1.48 -0.44
CA LEU A 169 36.17 1.00 -0.70
C LEU A 169 36.25 -0.23 -1.62
N THR A 170 35.91 -1.41 -1.10
CA THR A 170 35.81 -2.62 -1.92
C THR A 170 34.53 -2.57 -2.74
N HIS A 171 34.70 -2.37 -4.05
CA HIS A 171 33.60 -2.29 -5.02
C HIS A 171 33.29 -3.69 -5.55
N TYR A 172 32.05 -4.17 -5.39
CA TYR A 172 31.59 -5.40 -6.04
C TYR A 172 30.54 -5.09 -7.10
N ILE A 173 30.97 -5.10 -8.37
CA ILE A 173 30.04 -4.98 -9.50
C ILE A 173 29.19 -6.26 -9.54
N THR A 174 27.91 -6.16 -9.20
CA THR A 174 27.01 -7.31 -9.14
C THR A 174 25.93 -7.20 -10.23
N SER A 175 26.34 -7.58 -11.44
CA SER A 175 25.56 -8.02 -12.62
C SER A 175 24.86 -7.01 -13.56
N THR A 176 24.97 -7.34 -14.84
CA THR A 176 24.18 -6.91 -16.02
C THR A 176 23.26 -8.02 -16.56
N LYS A 177 23.22 -9.20 -15.91
CA LYS A 177 22.40 -10.37 -16.25
C LYS A 177 21.59 -10.80 -15.02
N ASN A 178 20.29 -10.54 -15.03
CA ASN A 178 19.38 -10.97 -13.96
C ASN A 178 18.88 -12.39 -14.26
N SER A 179 18.93 -13.27 -13.26
CA SER A 179 18.35 -14.61 -13.38
C SER A 179 16.85 -14.49 -13.13
N ASN A 180 16.05 -14.55 -14.19
CA ASN A 180 14.60 -14.40 -14.12
C ASN A 180 13.93 -15.69 -13.60
N LYS A 181 14.37 -16.21 -12.44
CA LYS A 181 13.89 -17.47 -11.86
C LYS A 181 12.43 -17.30 -11.46
N PRO A 182 11.52 -18.18 -11.94
CA PRO A 182 10.10 -18.10 -11.59
C PRO A 182 9.87 -18.45 -10.11
N ILE A 183 8.73 -17.98 -9.59
CA ILE A 183 8.19 -18.48 -8.32
C ILE A 183 7.60 -19.86 -8.58
N LEU A 184 8.02 -20.86 -7.83
CA LEU A 184 7.58 -22.25 -8.01
C LEU A 184 6.92 -22.74 -6.74
N GLN A 185 5.69 -23.24 -6.86
CA GLN A 185 5.01 -23.93 -5.76
C GLN A 185 5.65 -25.30 -5.55
N CYS A 186 6.31 -25.49 -4.40
CA CYS A 186 7.03 -26.73 -4.08
C CYS A 186 6.12 -27.78 -3.45
N ILE A 187 5.21 -27.34 -2.58
CA ILE A 187 4.24 -28.20 -1.91
C ILE A 187 2.90 -27.49 -1.98
N ALA A 188 1.97 -28.10 -2.72
CA ALA A 188 0.62 -27.60 -2.81
C ALA A 188 -0.14 -27.79 -1.48
N PRO A 189 -1.02 -26.86 -1.11
CA PRO A 189 -1.84 -27.01 0.07
C PRO A 189 -2.86 -28.13 -0.13
N LYS A 190 -3.18 -28.83 0.95
CA LYS A 190 -4.27 -29.80 0.97
C LYS A 190 -5.58 -29.04 1.04
N LYS A 191 -6.26 -28.93 -0.10
CA LYS A 191 -7.48 -28.11 -0.28
C LYS A 191 -8.56 -28.36 0.80
N GLY A 192 -8.76 -29.61 1.23
CA GLY A 192 -9.75 -29.96 2.27
C GLY A 192 -9.39 -29.53 3.70
N GLU A 193 -8.14 -29.09 3.94
CA GLU A 193 -7.70 -28.58 5.24
C GLU A 193 -7.72 -27.04 5.29
N VAL A 194 -8.04 -26.37 4.18
CA VAL A 194 -8.14 -24.90 4.11
C VAL A 194 -9.59 -24.48 4.35
N PRO A 195 -9.88 -23.51 5.24
CA PRO A 195 -11.23 -23.05 5.48
C PRO A 195 -11.92 -22.48 4.23
N LEU A 196 -13.25 -22.52 4.22
CA LEU A 196 -14.10 -21.83 3.24
C LEU A 196 -14.74 -20.60 3.91
N LEU A 197 -15.19 -19.64 3.10
CA LEU A 197 -16.04 -18.56 3.61
C LEU A 197 -17.40 -19.10 4.05
N ALA A 198 -17.87 -18.64 5.21
CA ALA A 198 -19.22 -18.90 5.70
C ALA A 198 -20.17 -17.74 5.32
N HIS A 199 -21.45 -17.85 5.74
CA HIS A 199 -22.42 -16.76 5.69
C HIS A 199 -22.73 -16.20 4.29
N ASN A 200 -22.56 -17.02 3.24
CA ASN A 200 -22.68 -16.63 1.83
C ASN A 200 -21.79 -15.44 1.43
N LEU A 201 -20.62 -15.31 2.09
CA LEU A 201 -19.63 -14.28 1.77
C LEU A 201 -18.85 -14.56 0.49
N ASP A 202 -18.90 -15.80 0.00
CA ASP A 202 -18.28 -16.22 -1.26
C ASP A 202 -18.73 -15.38 -2.46
N ARG A 203 -19.95 -14.85 -2.46
CA ARG A 203 -20.44 -13.94 -3.52
C ARG A 203 -19.59 -12.68 -3.70
N VAL A 204 -18.89 -12.24 -2.66
CA VAL A 204 -18.00 -11.06 -2.68
C VAL A 204 -16.78 -11.34 -3.56
N LEU A 205 -16.34 -12.60 -3.67
CA LEU A 205 -15.23 -13.01 -4.51
C LEU A 205 -15.51 -12.79 -6.00
N PHE A 206 -16.77 -12.97 -6.41
CA PHE A 206 -17.19 -12.95 -7.82
C PHE A 206 -17.89 -11.66 -8.23
N SER A 207 -18.04 -10.70 -7.31
CA SER A 207 -18.73 -9.45 -7.57
C SER A 207 -17.77 -8.28 -7.30
N PRO A 208 -17.30 -7.55 -8.33
CA PRO A 208 -16.35 -6.46 -8.15
C PRO A 208 -16.88 -5.33 -7.26
N GLY A 209 -15.97 -4.69 -6.54
CA GLY A 209 -16.27 -3.51 -5.72
C GLY A 209 -16.62 -3.84 -4.27
N VAL A 210 -17.17 -2.84 -3.58
CA VAL A 210 -17.50 -2.92 -2.16
C VAL A 210 -18.94 -3.40 -1.97
N HIS A 211 -19.11 -4.35 -1.06
CA HIS A 211 -20.39 -4.93 -0.66
C HIS A 211 -20.76 -4.47 0.73
N PHE A 212 -21.82 -3.69 0.85
CA PHE A 212 -22.37 -3.33 2.16
C PHE A 212 -22.92 -4.56 2.87
N LEU A 213 -22.62 -4.72 4.15
CA LEU A 213 -23.31 -5.71 4.99
C LEU A 213 -24.82 -5.42 5.02
N GLN A 214 -25.15 -4.14 5.20
CA GLN A 214 -26.51 -3.62 5.30
C GLN A 214 -26.59 -2.32 4.50
N ASP A 215 -27.59 -2.19 3.63
CA ASP A 215 -27.75 -0.99 2.80
C ASP A 215 -28.00 0.24 3.70
N PRO A 216 -27.16 1.28 3.63
CA PRO A 216 -27.27 2.45 4.49
C PRO A 216 -28.60 3.21 4.34
N ARG A 217 -29.25 3.13 3.17
CA ARG A 217 -30.51 3.85 2.88
C ARG A 217 -31.74 3.09 3.38
N THR A 218 -31.88 1.82 3.00
CA THR A 218 -33.06 1.00 3.33
C THR A 218 -32.94 0.27 4.66
N ARG A 219 -31.71 0.06 5.16
CA ARG A 219 -31.40 -0.80 6.31
C ARG A 219 -31.74 -2.28 6.08
N ILE A 220 -31.93 -2.69 4.84
CA ILE A 220 -32.05 -4.10 4.47
C ILE A 220 -30.65 -4.71 4.42
N TYR A 221 -30.48 -5.90 5.02
CA TYR A 221 -29.23 -6.62 5.04
C TYR A 221 -28.97 -7.35 3.73
N ASN A 222 -27.76 -7.25 3.18
CA ASN A 222 -27.34 -8.02 2.00
C ASN A 222 -26.77 -9.40 2.37
N PHE A 223 -26.41 -9.59 3.64
CA PHE A 223 -25.90 -10.83 4.22
C PHE A 223 -26.62 -11.11 5.55
N THR A 224 -26.30 -12.20 6.24
CA THR A 224 -26.93 -12.49 7.53
C THR A 224 -26.69 -11.37 8.57
N PRO A 225 -27.72 -10.93 9.33
CA PRO A 225 -27.57 -9.96 10.40
C PRO A 225 -26.59 -10.40 11.49
N PHE A 226 -26.34 -11.71 11.62
CA PHE A 226 -25.36 -12.27 12.54
C PHE A 226 -23.97 -11.62 12.40
N LEU A 227 -23.54 -11.33 11.16
CA LEU A 227 -22.24 -10.70 10.88
C LEU A 227 -22.13 -9.26 11.42
N LYS A 228 -23.24 -8.60 11.74
CA LYS A 228 -23.22 -7.20 12.19
C LYS A 228 -22.59 -7.05 13.57
N ASN A 229 -22.76 -8.02 14.46
CA ASN A 229 -22.31 -7.92 15.83
C ASN A 229 -21.06 -8.77 16.02
N VAL A 230 -19.93 -8.09 16.15
CA VAL A 230 -18.65 -8.72 16.41
C VAL A 230 -18.58 -9.01 17.91
N ILE A 231 -18.21 -10.24 18.26
CA ILE A 231 -17.96 -10.58 19.67
C ILE A 231 -16.85 -9.68 20.23
N ASN A 232 -17.04 -9.18 21.45
CA ASN A 232 -16.01 -8.41 22.12
C ASN A 232 -14.78 -9.31 22.35
N TYR A 233 -13.57 -8.79 22.10
CA TYR A 233 -12.33 -9.55 22.29
C TYR A 233 -12.20 -10.13 23.71
N ARG A 234 -12.78 -9.49 24.72
CA ARG A 234 -12.80 -9.99 26.12
C ARG A 234 -13.60 -11.28 26.28
N ASP A 235 -14.62 -11.48 25.45
CA ASP A 235 -15.52 -12.64 25.48
C ASP A 235 -15.07 -13.76 24.54
N PHE A 236 -14.09 -13.51 23.67
CA PHE A 236 -13.58 -14.49 22.71
C PHE A 236 -12.56 -15.44 23.36
N ASN A 237 -12.72 -16.74 23.12
CA ASN A 237 -11.82 -17.78 23.60
C ASN A 237 -10.65 -17.98 22.62
N PHE A 238 -9.56 -17.23 22.83
CA PHE A 238 -8.35 -17.34 22.01
C PHE A 238 -7.65 -18.70 22.12
N ASP A 239 -7.87 -19.46 23.19
CA ASP A 239 -7.25 -20.78 23.38
C ASP A 239 -7.89 -21.85 22.48
N ALA A 240 -9.09 -21.59 21.95
CA ALA A 240 -9.76 -22.46 20.99
C ALA A 240 -9.27 -22.26 19.54
N VAL A 241 -8.44 -21.23 19.28
CA VAL A 241 -7.91 -20.94 17.95
C VAL A 241 -6.47 -21.44 17.82
N SER A 242 -6.06 -21.77 16.60
CA SER A 242 -4.71 -22.23 16.29
C SER A 242 -3.64 -21.18 16.63
N SER A 243 -2.55 -21.63 17.25
CA SER A 243 -1.43 -20.74 17.56
C SER A 243 -0.53 -20.49 16.35
N TYR A 244 -0.10 -19.26 16.15
CA TYR A 244 0.92 -18.92 15.16
C TYR A 244 2.26 -19.64 15.46
N THR A 245 2.84 -20.28 14.44
CA THR A 245 4.14 -20.97 14.57
C THR A 245 5.28 -20.14 13.94
N PRO A 246 6.25 -19.65 14.75
CA PRO A 246 7.42 -18.92 14.25
C PRO A 246 8.26 -19.73 13.26
N VAL A 247 8.89 -19.03 12.31
CA VAL A 247 9.72 -19.63 11.24
C VAL A 247 10.84 -20.50 11.82
N SER A 248 11.57 -19.99 12.80
CA SER A 248 12.70 -20.68 13.45
C SER A 248 12.29 -21.98 14.16
N LYS A 249 11.02 -22.13 14.55
CA LYS A 249 10.52 -23.31 15.26
C LYS A 249 9.87 -24.35 14.34
N HIS A 250 9.84 -24.09 13.04
CA HIS A 250 9.09 -24.91 12.10
C HIS A 250 9.96 -26.01 11.49
N LYS A 251 10.05 -27.17 12.16
CA LYS A 251 10.87 -28.32 11.71
C LYS A 251 10.61 -28.74 10.25
N VAL A 252 9.35 -28.68 9.82
CA VAL A 252 8.96 -29.00 8.44
C VAL A 252 9.60 -28.05 7.41
N MET A 253 9.85 -26.78 7.77
CA MET A 253 10.52 -25.85 6.85
C MET A 253 11.99 -26.21 6.65
N LEU A 254 12.70 -26.60 7.72
CA LEU A 254 14.08 -27.06 7.63
C LEU A 254 14.17 -28.33 6.78
N MET A 255 13.32 -29.32 7.05
CA MET A 255 13.25 -30.56 6.25
C MET A 255 12.98 -30.26 4.77
N ASN A 256 12.03 -29.39 4.47
CA ASN A 256 11.72 -29.00 3.09
C ASN A 256 12.87 -28.22 2.45
N ALA A 257 13.53 -27.32 3.18
CA ALA A 257 14.68 -26.58 2.68
C ALA A 257 15.84 -27.52 2.33
N GLN A 258 16.12 -28.52 3.16
CA GLN A 258 17.11 -29.56 2.85
C GLN A 258 16.69 -30.41 1.65
N LYS A 259 15.43 -30.88 1.62
CA LYS A 259 14.87 -31.67 0.52
C LYS A 259 14.96 -30.94 -0.83
N PHE A 260 14.62 -29.65 -0.86
CA PHE A 260 14.60 -28.83 -2.07
C PHE A 260 15.92 -28.06 -2.29
N LYS A 261 16.96 -28.34 -1.48
CA LYS A 261 18.29 -27.71 -1.55
C LYS A 261 18.24 -26.18 -1.54
N LYS A 262 17.43 -25.60 -0.64
CA LYS A 262 17.25 -24.17 -0.46
C LYS A 262 18.06 -23.67 0.73
N GLN A 263 18.88 -22.65 0.51
CA GLN A 263 19.78 -22.11 1.52
C GLN A 263 19.07 -21.21 2.54
N PHE A 264 17.96 -20.59 2.15
CA PHE A 264 17.22 -19.68 3.02
C PHE A 264 15.78 -20.12 3.13
N TYR A 265 15.19 -20.01 4.32
CA TYR A 265 13.75 -20.17 4.45
C TYR A 265 13.11 -19.09 5.34
N SER A 266 11.91 -18.67 4.98
CA SER A 266 11.17 -17.61 5.68
C SER A 266 9.66 -17.71 5.54
N SER A 267 8.93 -16.82 6.21
CA SER A 267 7.47 -16.68 6.09
C SER A 267 7.08 -15.40 5.38
N THR A 268 5.87 -15.38 4.82
CA THR A 268 5.25 -14.19 4.22
C THR A 268 5.38 -12.95 5.11
N SER A 269 4.98 -13.05 6.37
CA SER A 269 5.06 -11.92 7.32
C SER A 269 6.50 -11.41 7.48
N SER A 270 7.46 -12.31 7.68
CA SER A 270 8.86 -11.93 7.93
C SER A 270 9.58 -11.29 6.75
N MET A 271 9.21 -11.63 5.51
CA MET A 271 9.85 -11.08 4.31
C MET A 271 9.26 -9.74 3.87
N THR A 272 8.00 -9.48 4.22
CA THR A 272 7.22 -8.37 3.67
C THR A 272 7.82 -7.00 4.00
N SER A 273 8.40 -6.82 5.20
CA SER A 273 9.02 -5.57 5.61
C SER A 273 10.24 -5.21 4.76
N LEU A 274 11.09 -6.18 4.44
CA LEU A 274 12.26 -5.96 3.57
C LEU A 274 11.86 -5.81 2.09
N LEU A 275 10.90 -6.60 1.60
CA LEU A 275 10.38 -6.44 0.23
C LEU A 275 9.77 -5.06 0.00
N SER A 276 9.15 -4.47 1.01
CA SER A 276 8.68 -3.08 0.97
C SER A 276 9.83 -2.08 0.77
N LYS A 277 11.02 -2.33 1.34
CA LYS A 277 12.22 -1.51 1.11
C LYS A 277 12.76 -1.67 -0.31
N PHE A 278 12.78 -2.89 -0.84
CA PHE A 278 13.13 -3.12 -2.23
C PHE A 278 12.16 -2.44 -3.20
N TYR A 279 10.86 -2.51 -2.94
CA TYR A 279 9.86 -1.80 -3.74
C TYR A 279 10.11 -0.29 -3.78
N MET A 280 10.34 0.33 -2.62
CA MET A 280 10.64 1.76 -2.55
C MET A 280 11.93 2.12 -3.29
N PHE A 281 12.94 1.26 -3.17
CA PHE A 281 14.23 1.42 -3.83
C PHE A 281 14.13 1.32 -5.35
N LEU A 282 13.54 0.23 -5.87
CA LEU A 282 13.36 -0.02 -7.30
C LEU A 282 12.53 1.07 -7.98
N ASN A 283 11.54 1.63 -7.29
CA ASN A 283 10.68 2.67 -7.85
C ASN A 283 11.16 4.10 -7.57
N ASN A 284 12.35 4.28 -6.97
CA ASN A 284 12.88 5.57 -6.52
C ASN A 284 11.84 6.42 -5.78
N TYR A 285 11.03 5.78 -4.92
CA TYR A 285 9.88 6.39 -4.25
C TYR A 285 10.30 7.62 -3.44
N SER A 286 9.55 8.72 -3.49
CA SER A 286 9.75 9.86 -2.59
C SER A 286 8.40 10.45 -2.19
N ARG A 287 8.26 10.79 -0.90
CA ARG A 287 7.04 11.43 -0.36
C ARG A 287 6.65 12.72 -1.09
N HIS A 288 7.62 13.40 -1.71
CA HIS A 288 7.41 14.64 -2.46
C HIS A 288 7.04 14.40 -3.93
N ARG A 289 7.21 13.18 -4.44
CA ARG A 289 6.98 12.79 -5.84
C ARG A 289 6.10 11.55 -5.91
N VAL A 290 4.83 11.75 -5.59
CA VAL A 290 3.81 10.69 -5.52
C VAL A 290 3.05 10.47 -6.83
N ASN A 291 3.40 11.20 -7.90
CA ASN A 291 2.66 11.16 -9.17
C ASN A 291 2.59 9.75 -9.78
N ARG A 292 3.60 8.92 -9.52
CA ARG A 292 3.63 7.50 -9.92
C ARG A 292 2.79 6.60 -9.00
N PHE A 293 2.49 7.04 -7.79
CA PHE A 293 1.92 6.24 -6.70
C PHE A 293 0.49 6.72 -6.35
N GLY A 294 -0.31 7.07 -7.36
CA GLY A 294 -1.71 7.45 -7.17
C GLY A 294 -1.96 8.75 -6.40
N ASN A 295 -0.97 9.67 -6.31
CA ASN A 295 -1.01 10.89 -5.51
C ASN A 295 -1.22 10.67 -3.98
N ILE A 296 -1.06 9.44 -3.48
CA ILE A 296 -1.18 9.11 -2.05
C ILE A 296 0.22 8.82 -1.50
N PRO A 297 0.86 9.75 -0.76
CA PRO A 297 2.18 9.48 -0.19
C PRO A 297 2.10 8.34 0.82
N PHE A 298 2.97 7.34 0.68
CA PHE A 298 3.30 6.47 1.79
C PHE A 298 3.80 7.32 2.97
N SER A 299 3.33 6.98 4.15
CA SER A 299 3.57 7.72 5.38
C SER A 299 4.45 6.96 6.36
N GLY A 300 5.16 7.73 7.18
CA GLY A 300 5.81 7.35 8.45
C GLY A 300 6.48 5.98 8.43
N MET A 301 5.78 4.97 8.95
CA MET A 301 6.38 3.68 9.31
C MET A 301 7.00 2.91 8.15
N ILE A 302 6.36 2.82 6.99
CA ILE A 302 6.89 2.03 5.88
C ILE A 302 8.09 2.71 5.20
N ASN A 303 8.14 4.04 5.22
CA ASN A 303 9.22 4.81 4.60
C ASN A 303 10.42 4.98 5.57
N ASP A 304 10.14 5.35 6.82
CA ASP A 304 11.16 5.91 7.72
C ASP A 304 11.79 4.86 8.64
N LEU A 305 11.12 3.74 8.93
CA LEU A 305 11.67 2.71 9.82
C LEU A 305 12.54 1.71 9.05
N PRO A 306 13.65 1.22 9.62
CA PRO A 306 14.41 0.14 9.02
C PRO A 306 13.62 -1.18 9.05
N SER A 307 13.91 -2.06 8.09
CA SER A 307 13.53 -3.48 8.17
C SER A 307 14.59 -4.21 8.97
N ILE A 308 14.19 -5.05 9.92
CA ILE A 308 15.13 -5.78 10.79
C ILE A 308 14.81 -7.28 10.74
N ILE A 309 15.81 -8.09 10.38
CA ILE A 309 15.68 -9.54 10.17
C ILE A 309 16.83 -10.25 10.88
N PHE A 310 16.53 -11.34 11.58
CA PHE A 310 17.52 -12.30 12.04
C PHE A 310 17.74 -13.39 10.99
N ALA A 311 19.00 -13.67 10.69
CA ALA A 311 19.42 -14.85 9.95
C ALA A 311 20.08 -15.82 10.92
N GLN A 312 19.52 -17.01 11.08
CA GLN A 312 20.01 -18.02 12.01
C GLN A 312 20.28 -19.33 11.27
N PRO A 313 21.46 -19.96 11.42
CA PRO A 313 21.75 -21.29 10.89
C PRO A 313 20.91 -22.35 11.61
N GLN A 314 20.37 -23.31 10.86
CA GLN A 314 19.44 -24.33 11.38
C GLN A 314 19.83 -25.76 11.01
N GLY A 315 20.62 -25.94 9.96
CA GLY A 315 21.08 -27.23 9.49
C GLY A 315 21.87 -27.09 8.20
N GLU A 316 22.14 -28.20 7.52
CA GLU A 316 22.95 -28.22 6.30
C GLU A 316 22.33 -29.14 5.24
N PHE A 317 22.70 -28.93 3.97
CA PHE A 317 22.43 -29.84 2.87
C PHE A 317 23.65 -29.91 1.93
N GLN A 318 23.79 -31.01 1.20
CA GLN A 318 24.80 -31.14 0.15
C GLN A 318 24.28 -30.56 -1.17
N ASP A 319 25.02 -29.62 -1.74
CA ASP A 319 24.71 -29.08 -3.06
C ASP A 319 25.04 -30.06 -4.19
N GLU A 320 24.80 -29.65 -5.44
CA GLU A 320 25.07 -30.49 -6.62
C GLU A 320 26.56 -30.81 -6.80
N GLN A 321 27.44 -29.98 -6.24
CA GLN A 321 28.88 -30.14 -6.28
C GLN A 321 29.42 -30.93 -5.07
N GLY A 322 28.54 -31.44 -4.21
CA GLY A 322 28.91 -32.19 -3.00
C GLY A 322 29.39 -31.32 -1.84
N ASN A 323 29.32 -29.98 -1.95
CA ASN A 323 29.71 -29.09 -0.87
C ASN A 323 28.57 -28.97 0.15
N SER A 324 28.92 -29.01 1.44
CA SER A 324 27.95 -28.75 2.49
C SER A 324 27.61 -27.25 2.54
N LYS A 325 26.32 -26.93 2.43
CA LYS A 325 25.78 -25.58 2.56
C LYS A 325 24.84 -25.48 3.75
N THR A 326 25.07 -24.47 4.56
CA THR A 326 24.25 -24.14 5.73
C THR A 326 22.91 -23.54 5.31
N VAL A 327 21.83 -24.05 5.89
CA VAL A 327 20.46 -23.55 5.78
C VAL A 327 20.23 -22.49 6.87
N TYR A 328 19.77 -21.31 6.45
CA TYR A 328 19.45 -20.21 7.34
C TYR A 328 17.93 -19.96 7.41
N SER A 329 17.38 -19.87 8.62
CA SER A 329 16.05 -19.29 8.84
C SER A 329 16.14 -17.78 8.87
N LEU A 330 15.25 -17.10 8.15
CA LEU A 330 15.10 -15.65 8.15
C LEU A 330 13.82 -15.28 8.89
N GLN A 331 13.94 -14.60 10.02
CA GLN A 331 12.83 -14.23 10.90
C GLN A 331 12.84 -12.72 11.15
N GLU A 332 11.67 -12.08 11.10
CA GLU A 332 11.55 -10.67 11.47
C GLU A 332 11.82 -10.44 12.96
N ASP A 333 12.41 -9.30 13.27
CA ASP A 333 12.69 -8.90 14.64
C ASP A 333 11.45 -8.26 15.28
N SER A 334 10.78 -9.03 16.15
CA SER A 334 9.60 -8.58 16.88
C SER A 334 9.94 -7.77 18.13
N SER A 335 11.20 -7.46 18.43
CA SER A 335 11.58 -6.74 19.65
C SER A 335 10.91 -5.37 19.77
N CYS A 336 10.58 -4.73 18.64
CA CYS A 336 9.90 -3.44 18.60
C CYS A 336 8.39 -3.57 18.36
N ASP A 337 7.82 -4.77 18.50
CA ASP A 337 6.39 -5.00 18.38
C ASP A 337 5.70 -4.77 19.72
N ALA A 338 4.52 -4.18 19.64
CA ALA A 338 3.57 -4.07 20.75
C ALA A 338 2.25 -4.66 20.26
N GLU A 339 1.60 -5.47 21.09
CA GLU A 339 0.30 -6.02 20.73
C GLU A 339 -0.73 -4.89 20.78
N ILE A 340 -1.51 -4.75 19.72
CA ILE A 340 -2.57 -3.75 19.61
C ILE A 340 -3.92 -4.47 19.51
N LEU A 341 -5.00 -3.78 19.90
CA LEU A 341 -6.37 -4.29 19.82
C LEU A 341 -6.67 -4.97 18.47
N LEU A 342 -6.13 -4.40 17.38
CA LEU A 342 -6.34 -4.89 16.02
C LEU A 342 -5.76 -6.27 15.76
N SER A 343 -4.66 -6.66 16.42
CA SER A 343 -4.07 -7.98 16.27
C SER A 343 -4.99 -9.07 16.83
N ALA A 344 -5.60 -8.82 17.99
CA ALA A 344 -6.59 -9.71 18.59
C ALA A 344 -7.87 -9.79 17.75
N MET A 345 -8.33 -8.64 17.22
CA MET A 345 -9.53 -8.59 16.37
C MET A 345 -9.35 -9.30 15.03
N GLY A 346 -8.13 -9.35 14.48
CA GLY A 346 -7.84 -10.11 13.26
C GLY A 346 -8.24 -11.58 13.39
N VAL A 347 -7.77 -12.26 14.45
CA VAL A 347 -8.05 -13.67 14.71
C VAL A 347 -9.55 -13.92 14.95
N CYS A 348 -10.19 -13.05 15.73
CA CYS A 348 -11.61 -13.14 16.01
C CYS A 348 -12.45 -13.06 14.72
N MET A 349 -12.11 -12.13 13.84
CA MET A 349 -12.83 -11.91 12.60
C MET A 349 -12.57 -13.01 11.57
N GLU A 350 -11.33 -13.50 11.48
CA GLU A 350 -11.01 -14.67 10.63
C GLU A 350 -11.89 -15.86 11.01
N THR A 351 -12.01 -16.15 12.30
CA THR A 351 -12.89 -17.20 12.83
C THR A 351 -14.37 -16.91 12.51
N LEU A 352 -14.83 -15.65 12.65
CA LEU A 352 -16.20 -15.26 12.34
C LEU A 352 -16.57 -15.47 10.87
N LEU A 353 -15.66 -15.14 9.96
CA LEU A 353 -15.90 -15.17 8.51
C LEU A 353 -15.81 -16.59 7.94
N THR A 354 -15.17 -17.52 8.64
CA THR A 354 -14.92 -18.91 8.18
C THR A 354 -15.78 -19.96 8.88
N ASN A 355 -16.34 -19.65 10.06
CA ASN A 355 -17.22 -20.57 10.78
C ASN A 355 -18.70 -20.18 10.63
N PRO A 356 -19.59 -21.14 10.32
CA PRO A 356 -21.04 -20.93 10.42
C PRO A 356 -21.45 -20.50 11.83
N GLU A 357 -22.59 -19.82 11.95
CA GLU A 357 -23.08 -19.21 13.21
C GLU A 357 -23.05 -20.19 14.40
N LYS A 358 -23.61 -21.40 14.23
CA LYS A 358 -23.64 -22.43 15.29
C LYS A 358 -22.25 -22.88 15.75
N GLU A 359 -21.29 -22.92 14.83
CA GLU A 359 -19.91 -23.29 15.12
C GLU A 359 -19.15 -22.13 15.78
N PHE A 360 -19.36 -20.90 15.32
CA PHE A 360 -18.72 -19.71 15.88
C PHE A 360 -19.06 -19.51 17.37
N LEU A 361 -20.29 -19.84 17.78
CA LEU A 361 -20.72 -19.74 19.19
C LEU A 361 -19.89 -20.59 20.16
N LYS A 362 -19.16 -21.61 19.66
CA LYS A 362 -18.25 -22.43 20.47
C LYS A 362 -17.00 -21.67 20.92
N TYR A 363 -16.65 -20.58 20.21
CA TYR A 363 -15.50 -19.73 20.52
C TYR A 363 -15.82 -18.64 21.55
N LYS A 364 -17.04 -18.58 22.08
CA LYS A 364 -17.41 -17.66 23.16
C LYS A 364 -17.06 -18.27 24.52
N LYS A 365 -16.43 -17.50 25.41
CA LYS A 365 -16.13 -17.92 26.80
C LYS A 365 -17.41 -18.33 27.54
N GLU A 366 -17.29 -19.27 28.49
CA GLU A 366 -18.45 -19.88 29.18
C GLU A 366 -19.37 -18.90 29.91
N LYS A 367 -18.84 -17.83 30.52
CA LYS A 367 -19.66 -16.77 31.13
C LYS A 367 -20.61 -16.11 30.11
N GLY A 368 -20.22 -16.07 28.83
CA GLY A 368 -21.02 -15.55 27.73
C GLY A 368 -22.00 -16.55 27.09
N ARG A 369 -21.83 -17.86 27.32
CA ARG A 369 -22.78 -18.90 26.84
C ARG A 369 -24.11 -18.85 27.58
N LYS A 370 -24.09 -18.61 28.91
CA LYS A 370 -25.32 -18.50 29.73
C LYS A 370 -26.21 -17.30 29.35
N ALA A 371 -25.62 -16.21 28.84
CA ALA A 371 -26.36 -15.00 28.47
C ALA A 371 -27.10 -15.09 27.13
N LEU A 372 -26.69 -15.96 26.20
CA LEU A 372 -27.32 -16.12 24.89
C LEU A 372 -28.52 -17.09 24.90
N SER A 373 -28.66 -17.92 25.93
CA SER A 373 -29.79 -18.85 26.09
C SER A 373 -31.03 -18.21 26.74
N LEU A 374 -31.04 -16.90 26.96
CA LEU A 374 -32.14 -16.20 27.64
C LEU A 374 -33.20 -15.60 26.68
N ASN A 375 -33.00 -15.69 25.37
CA ASN A 375 -34.01 -15.27 24.39
C ASN A 375 -34.75 -16.49 23.84
N GLY A 376 -35.70 -16.97 24.65
CA GLY A 376 -36.91 -17.71 24.27
C GLY A 376 -36.84 -18.78 23.18
N GLU A 377 -36.65 -20.04 23.59
CA GLU A 377 -37.61 -21.11 23.31
C GLU A 377 -37.42 -22.20 24.39
N GLN A 378 -38.50 -22.50 25.10
CA GLN A 378 -38.53 -23.54 26.13
C GLN A 378 -38.38 -24.90 25.45
N GLN A 379 -37.23 -25.54 25.63
CA GLN A 379 -37.12 -26.99 25.53
C GLN A 379 -36.53 -27.53 26.84
N SER A 380 -37.24 -28.53 27.35
CA SER A 380 -37.14 -29.19 28.65
C SER A 380 -35.71 -29.59 29.04
N PRO A 381 -35.41 -29.68 30.36
CA PRO A 381 -34.09 -30.07 30.82
C PRO A 381 -33.85 -31.57 30.55
N LEU A 382 -33.02 -31.88 29.55
CA LEU A 382 -32.45 -33.22 29.42
C LEU A 382 -31.43 -33.46 30.55
N PRO A 383 -31.34 -34.70 31.08
CA PRO A 383 -30.56 -34.99 32.28
C PRO A 383 -29.07 -34.71 32.12
N LEU A 384 -28.50 -34.22 33.23
CA LEU A 384 -27.09 -33.94 33.51
C LEU A 384 -26.21 -35.21 33.47
N HIS A 385 -26.09 -35.86 32.31
CA HIS A 385 -25.06 -36.89 32.08
C HIS A 385 -24.84 -37.20 30.59
N SER A 386 -24.40 -36.20 29.81
CA SER A 386 -23.62 -36.48 28.59
C SER A 386 -23.04 -35.19 28.00
N LEU A 387 -21.73 -35.23 27.76
CA LEU A 387 -20.97 -34.34 26.88
C LEU A 387 -20.91 -32.87 27.33
N THR A 388 -20.07 -32.59 28.33
CA THR A 388 -19.22 -31.39 28.24
C THR A 388 -18.54 -31.46 26.86
N PRO A 389 -18.80 -30.52 25.92
CA PRO A 389 -17.98 -30.49 24.72
C PRO A 389 -16.58 -30.15 25.22
N LEU A 390 -15.62 -31.06 25.05
CA LEU A 390 -14.22 -30.67 25.10
C LEU A 390 -14.09 -29.41 24.22
N PRO A 391 -13.28 -28.40 24.63
CA PRO A 391 -12.97 -27.30 23.74
C PRO A 391 -12.52 -27.90 22.40
N PRO A 392 -13.05 -27.41 21.26
CA PRO A 392 -12.64 -27.94 19.96
C PRO A 392 -11.12 -27.91 19.92
N SER A 393 -10.50 -29.05 19.58
CA SER A 393 -9.05 -29.07 19.36
C SER A 393 -8.74 -27.99 18.32
N PRO A 394 -7.77 -27.10 18.57
CA PRO A 394 -7.51 -25.98 17.68
C PRO A 394 -7.26 -26.52 16.26
N PRO A 395 -7.87 -25.91 15.23
CA PRO A 395 -7.72 -26.38 13.86
C PRO A 395 -6.25 -26.37 13.45
N VAL A 396 -5.84 -27.35 12.64
CA VAL A 396 -4.47 -27.40 12.14
C VAL A 396 -4.30 -26.30 11.09
N ASN A 397 -3.26 -25.46 11.25
CA ASN A 397 -2.96 -24.42 10.27
C ASN A 397 -2.54 -25.03 8.93
N SER A 398 -3.20 -24.60 7.86
CA SER A 398 -2.83 -24.95 6.49
C SER A 398 -1.77 -24.01 5.94
N TYR A 399 -0.81 -24.58 5.19
CA TYR A 399 0.32 -23.85 4.64
C TYR A 399 0.54 -24.14 3.16
N ASN A 400 0.95 -23.12 2.40
CA ASN A 400 1.53 -23.24 1.08
C ASN A 400 3.04 -22.99 1.13
N TYR A 401 3.80 -23.73 0.32
CA TYR A 401 5.25 -23.57 0.21
C TYR A 401 5.66 -23.25 -1.22
N ALA A 402 6.30 -22.10 -1.40
CA ALA A 402 6.82 -21.64 -2.68
C ALA A 402 8.34 -21.43 -2.61
N SER A 403 9.03 -21.48 -3.74
CA SER A 403 10.47 -21.19 -3.81
C SER A 403 10.81 -20.24 -4.94
N VAL A 404 11.86 -19.44 -4.71
CA VAL A 404 12.46 -18.52 -5.69
C VAL A 404 13.96 -18.51 -5.45
N GLY A 405 14.75 -18.89 -6.46
CA GLY A 405 16.19 -19.00 -6.31
C GLY A 405 16.56 -19.92 -5.13
N SER A 406 17.35 -19.39 -4.21
CA SER A 406 17.80 -20.09 -2.99
C SER A 406 16.84 -19.98 -1.79
N PHE A 407 15.67 -19.35 -1.96
CA PHE A 407 14.69 -19.17 -0.89
C PHE A 407 13.54 -20.17 -0.96
N LEU A 408 13.16 -20.70 0.20
CA LEU A 408 11.91 -21.40 0.47
C LEU A 408 11.00 -20.50 1.33
N MET A 409 9.78 -20.25 0.89
CA MET A 409 8.84 -19.34 1.51
C MET A 409 7.59 -20.09 1.92
N ARG A 410 7.13 -19.88 3.16
CA ARG A 410 5.87 -20.42 3.68
C ARG A 410 4.83 -19.30 3.76
N SER A 411 3.62 -19.57 3.29
CA SER A 411 2.44 -18.77 3.63
C SER A 411 1.42 -19.61 4.39
N GLN A 412 0.88 -19.04 5.47
CA GLN A 412 -0.37 -19.55 6.06
C GLN A 412 -1.52 -19.24 5.11
N LEU A 413 -2.51 -20.13 5.05
CA LEU A 413 -3.69 -20.00 4.20
C LEU A 413 -4.92 -19.79 5.08
N ASP A 414 -5.63 -18.70 4.81
CA ASP A 414 -6.82 -18.33 5.57
C ASP A 414 -8.07 -18.94 4.93
N CYS A 415 -8.19 -18.87 3.60
CA CYS A 415 -9.36 -19.35 2.86
C CYS A 415 -9.05 -19.98 1.50
N TYR A 416 -10.02 -20.76 1.02
CA TYR A 416 -10.03 -21.40 -0.29
C TYR A 416 -11.41 -21.28 -0.96
N ASP A 417 -11.43 -21.13 -2.29
CA ASP A 417 -12.61 -21.34 -3.13
C ASP A 417 -12.18 -21.98 -4.47
N PRO A 418 -12.75 -23.12 -4.87
CA PRO A 418 -12.35 -23.82 -6.09
C PRO A 418 -12.65 -23.07 -7.40
N ARG A 419 -13.54 -22.08 -7.36
CA ARG A 419 -13.92 -21.30 -8.56
C ARG A 419 -12.95 -20.15 -8.84
N LEU A 420 -12.06 -19.83 -7.90
CA LEU A 420 -11.03 -18.82 -8.09
C LEU A 420 -9.85 -19.36 -8.91
N PRO A 421 -9.15 -18.50 -9.69
CA PRO A 421 -7.95 -18.86 -10.43
C PRO A 421 -6.81 -19.46 -9.58
N GLY A 422 -5.82 -20.03 -10.28
CA GLY A 422 -4.60 -20.55 -9.66
C GLY A 422 -4.88 -21.75 -8.75
N ASN A 423 -4.42 -21.67 -7.50
CA ASN A 423 -4.68 -22.71 -6.50
C ASN A 423 -5.97 -22.48 -5.69
N GLY A 424 -6.75 -21.45 -6.04
CA GLY A 424 -8.02 -21.08 -5.40
C GLY A 424 -7.90 -20.50 -3.99
N THR A 425 -6.68 -20.28 -3.47
CA THR A 425 -6.47 -19.76 -2.12
C THR A 425 -6.46 -18.23 -2.11
N PHE A 426 -6.93 -17.64 -1.01
CA PHE A 426 -6.90 -16.21 -0.80
C PHE A 426 -6.76 -15.88 0.69
N ASP A 427 -6.30 -14.67 0.97
CA ASP A 427 -5.98 -14.20 2.31
C ASP A 427 -7.16 -13.43 2.90
N LEU A 428 -7.41 -13.57 4.21
CA LEU A 428 -8.42 -12.78 4.91
C LEU A 428 -7.72 -11.62 5.64
N LYS A 429 -8.24 -10.41 5.45
CA LYS A 429 -7.74 -9.21 6.11
C LYS A 429 -8.89 -8.40 6.66
N THR A 430 -8.65 -7.77 7.80
CA THR A 430 -9.62 -6.88 8.42
C THR A 430 -9.10 -5.45 8.37
N ARG A 431 -10.03 -4.52 8.18
CA ARG A 431 -9.76 -3.10 8.17
C ARG A 431 -10.65 -2.41 9.20
N ALA A 432 -10.05 -2.14 10.35
CA ALA A 432 -10.67 -1.26 11.32
C ALA A 432 -10.82 0.17 10.76
N SER A 433 -11.88 0.85 11.14
CA SER A 433 -12.15 2.24 10.79
C SER A 433 -11.06 3.18 11.30
N ALA A 434 -10.92 4.34 10.64
CA ALA A 434 -9.92 5.34 10.97
C ALA A 434 -9.92 5.71 12.47
N ASN A 435 -11.08 5.95 13.07
CA ASN A 435 -11.18 6.33 14.48
C ASN A 435 -10.56 5.28 15.42
N VAL A 436 -10.79 3.99 15.17
CA VAL A 436 -10.19 2.89 15.92
C VAL A 436 -8.68 2.86 15.70
N ARG A 437 -8.21 2.95 14.45
CA ARG A 437 -6.79 2.79 14.11
C ARG A 437 -5.92 3.90 14.68
N TYR A 438 -6.35 5.15 14.53
CA TYR A 438 -5.61 6.31 15.04
C TYR A 438 -5.62 6.39 16.57
N ASN A 439 -6.55 5.68 17.22
CA ASN A 439 -6.62 5.54 18.67
C ASN A 439 -6.36 4.10 19.14
N SER A 440 -5.75 3.22 18.33
CA SER A 440 -5.69 1.77 18.61
C SER A 440 -4.91 1.34 19.85
N ARG A 441 -4.20 2.29 20.48
CA ARG A 441 -3.55 2.11 21.79
C ARG A 441 -4.52 2.30 22.97
N ASP A 442 -5.66 2.95 22.73
CA ASP A 442 -6.76 3.10 23.67
C ASP A 442 -7.66 1.84 23.59
N PRO A 443 -7.82 1.06 24.67
CA PRO A 443 -8.73 -0.10 24.71
C PRO A 443 -10.19 0.27 24.45
N ASN A 444 -10.58 1.51 24.72
CA ASN A 444 -11.93 2.01 24.49
C ASN A 444 -12.09 2.55 23.06
N ALA A 445 -11.07 2.46 22.21
CA ALA A 445 -11.17 2.87 20.80
C ALA A 445 -12.27 2.08 20.06
N GLY A 446 -12.61 0.88 20.54
CA GLY A 446 -13.73 0.09 20.04
C GLY A 446 -15.11 0.57 20.50
N GLU A 447 -15.24 1.42 21.52
CA GLU A 447 -16.53 1.84 22.09
C GLU A 447 -17.23 2.96 21.28
N GLY A 448 -16.54 3.52 20.28
CA GLY A 448 -17.09 4.60 19.45
C GLY A 448 -18.13 4.15 18.42
N ASP A 449 -19.13 5.00 18.18
CA ASP A 449 -20.19 4.77 17.17
C ASP A 449 -19.82 5.25 15.75
N TYR A 450 -18.53 5.47 15.46
CA TYR A 450 -18.09 5.81 14.10
C TYR A 450 -18.45 4.69 13.11
N GLN A 451 -18.99 5.07 11.95
CA GLN A 451 -19.51 4.11 10.97
C GLN A 451 -18.91 4.32 9.59
N ILE A 452 -18.76 3.23 8.83
CA ILE A 452 -18.47 3.29 7.39
C ILE A 452 -19.77 3.01 6.65
N PHE A 453 -20.38 4.04 6.07
CA PHE A 453 -21.70 3.89 5.44
C PHE A 453 -21.79 4.54 4.05
N LYS A 454 -20.71 5.18 3.58
CA LYS A 454 -20.63 5.78 2.24
C LYS A 454 -19.61 5.05 1.39
N LEU A 455 -19.83 4.97 0.08
CA LEU A 455 -18.80 4.50 -0.85
C LEU A 455 -17.64 5.51 -0.94
N ARG A 456 -17.96 6.81 -0.96
CA ARG A 456 -17.01 7.91 -1.24
C ARG A 456 -17.01 9.00 -0.17
N GLY A 457 -15.93 9.78 -0.13
CA GLY A 457 -15.73 10.93 0.76
C GLY A 457 -14.55 10.76 1.71
N ASP A 458 -14.22 11.81 2.45
CA ASP A 458 -13.00 11.83 3.29
C ASP A 458 -13.15 11.15 4.66
N PHE A 459 -14.38 10.96 5.12
CA PHE A 459 -14.71 10.33 6.40
C PHE A 459 -15.95 9.44 6.25
N GLU A 460 -16.07 8.45 7.12
CA GLU A 460 -17.17 7.48 7.17
C GLU A 460 -17.42 6.77 5.82
N SER A 461 -16.35 6.55 5.05
CA SER A 461 -16.41 6.01 3.70
C SER A 461 -15.39 4.91 3.43
N TYR A 462 -15.73 3.99 2.53
CA TYR A 462 -14.80 2.97 2.05
C TYR A 462 -13.62 3.57 1.28
N GLU A 463 -13.85 4.64 0.52
CA GLU A 463 -12.80 5.39 -0.18
C GLU A 463 -11.71 5.89 0.77
N ALA A 464 -12.09 6.48 1.90
CA ALA A 464 -11.15 6.98 2.89
C ALA A 464 -10.30 5.83 3.47
N GLU A 465 -10.94 4.70 3.78
CA GLU A 465 -10.24 3.53 4.30
C GLU A 465 -9.28 2.90 3.28
N PHE A 466 -9.71 2.81 2.02
CA PHE A 466 -8.90 2.29 0.91
C PHE A 466 -7.68 3.17 0.64
N ARG A 467 -7.87 4.49 0.55
CA ARG A 467 -6.76 5.45 0.42
C ARG A 467 -5.77 5.33 1.57
N ASP A 468 -6.28 5.14 2.79
CA ASP A 468 -5.44 5.00 3.95
C ASP A 468 -4.71 3.65 4.02
N LEU A 469 -5.29 2.56 3.50
CA LEU A 469 -4.59 1.27 3.32
C LEU A 469 -3.37 1.43 2.41
N ILE A 470 -3.49 2.23 1.34
CA ILE A 470 -2.36 2.59 0.47
C ILE A 470 -1.35 3.45 1.23
N ARG A 471 -1.81 4.56 1.83
CA ARG A 471 -0.98 5.54 2.54
C ARG A 471 -0.15 4.94 3.67
N THR A 472 -0.68 3.94 4.37
CA THR A 472 0.03 3.24 5.46
C THR A 472 0.96 2.13 4.97
N GLY A 473 0.89 1.79 3.68
CA GLY A 473 1.64 0.69 3.09
C GLY A 473 1.05 -0.69 3.39
N ALA A 474 -0.09 -0.78 4.10
CA ALA A 474 -0.76 -2.05 4.37
C ALA A 474 -1.18 -2.76 3.08
N MET A 475 -1.68 -2.01 2.09
CA MET A 475 -2.04 -2.58 0.79
C MET A 475 -0.84 -3.18 0.04
N LEU A 476 0.35 -2.57 0.18
CA LEU A 476 1.58 -3.10 -0.41
C LEU A 476 2.02 -4.40 0.29
N LYS A 477 1.78 -4.51 1.61
CA LYS A 477 2.00 -5.76 2.34
C LYS A 477 1.10 -6.87 1.82
N TYR A 478 -0.18 -6.57 1.59
CA TYR A 478 -1.14 -7.55 1.08
C TYR A 478 -0.73 -8.06 -0.31
N LEU A 479 -0.24 -7.17 -1.19
CA LEU A 479 0.32 -7.55 -2.48
C LEU A 479 1.46 -8.58 -2.35
N PHE A 480 2.42 -8.34 -1.46
CA PHE A 480 3.52 -9.29 -1.27
C PHE A 480 3.07 -10.61 -0.63
N GLN A 481 2.13 -10.55 0.32
CA GLN A 481 1.57 -11.73 0.96
C GLN A 481 0.85 -12.62 -0.07
N ALA A 482 -0.03 -12.05 -0.90
CA ALA A 482 -0.69 -12.79 -1.96
C ALA A 482 0.30 -13.39 -2.96
N ARG A 483 1.31 -12.61 -3.40
CA ARG A 483 2.31 -13.07 -4.38
C ARG A 483 3.16 -14.23 -3.85
N ILE A 484 3.70 -14.10 -2.64
CA ILE A 484 4.50 -15.16 -2.02
C ILE A 484 3.62 -16.38 -1.71
N GLY A 485 2.39 -16.15 -1.24
CA GLY A 485 1.41 -17.18 -0.94
C GLY A 485 0.86 -17.89 -2.17
N GLN A 486 1.13 -17.40 -3.39
CA GLN A 486 0.51 -17.87 -4.63
C GLN A 486 -1.02 -17.85 -4.50
N MET A 487 -1.55 -16.80 -3.88
CA MET A 487 -2.97 -16.60 -3.64
C MET A 487 -3.57 -15.79 -4.79
N ASP A 488 -4.84 -16.01 -5.08
CA ASP A 488 -5.58 -15.26 -6.09
C ASP A 488 -5.79 -13.80 -5.69
N GLY A 489 -6.02 -13.53 -4.40
CA GLY A 489 -6.32 -12.18 -3.94
C GLY A 489 -6.46 -12.07 -2.42
N ILE A 490 -7.04 -10.94 -2.02
CA ILE A 490 -7.19 -10.53 -0.62
C ILE A 490 -8.65 -10.15 -0.38
N PHE A 491 -9.28 -10.79 0.59
CA PHE A 491 -10.60 -10.44 1.08
C PHE A 491 -10.47 -9.48 2.26
N ILE A 492 -11.17 -8.33 2.20
CA ILE A 492 -11.13 -7.27 3.22
C ILE A 492 -12.50 -7.13 3.87
N ALA A 493 -12.55 -7.30 5.20
CA ALA A 493 -13.72 -6.95 6.01
C ALA A 493 -13.53 -5.61 6.73
N TYR A 494 -14.44 -4.65 6.52
CA TYR A 494 -14.39 -3.33 7.13
C TYR A 494 -15.23 -3.29 8.41
N HIS A 495 -14.65 -2.78 9.51
CA HIS A 495 -15.31 -2.83 10.83
C HIS A 495 -14.89 -1.67 11.74
N ASN A 496 -15.63 -1.44 12.82
CA ASN A 496 -15.22 -0.56 13.93
C ASN A 496 -14.96 -1.33 15.24
N VAL A 497 -14.59 -2.61 15.12
CA VAL A 497 -14.41 -3.58 16.23
C VAL A 497 -15.72 -4.12 16.81
N ASN A 498 -16.77 -3.31 16.92
CA ASN A 498 -18.09 -3.77 17.38
C ASN A 498 -18.98 -4.27 16.24
N SER A 499 -18.85 -3.65 15.07
CA SER A 499 -19.68 -3.96 13.92
C SER A 499 -18.92 -4.02 12.62
N ILE A 500 -19.31 -4.97 11.77
CA ILE A 500 -18.88 -5.05 10.38
C ILE A 500 -19.80 -4.17 9.53
N PHE A 501 -19.21 -3.45 8.58
CA PHE A 501 -19.94 -2.57 7.67
C PHE A 501 -20.08 -3.15 6.27
N GLY A 502 -19.12 -3.97 5.85
CA GLY A 502 -19.09 -4.53 4.52
C GLY A 502 -17.75 -5.16 4.16
N PHE A 503 -17.67 -5.61 2.92
CA PHE A 503 -16.62 -6.48 2.41
C PHE A 503 -16.13 -6.03 1.05
N GLN A 504 -14.89 -6.35 0.71
CA GLN A 504 -14.31 -6.14 -0.61
C GLN A 504 -13.34 -7.26 -0.93
N TYR A 505 -13.40 -7.79 -2.15
CA TYR A 505 -12.35 -8.68 -2.67
C TYR A 505 -11.43 -7.93 -3.62
N LEU A 506 -10.13 -8.11 -3.47
CA LEU A 506 -9.08 -7.51 -4.31
C LEU A 506 -8.20 -8.62 -4.90
N PRO A 507 -8.42 -8.99 -6.17
CA PRO A 507 -7.51 -9.89 -6.90
C PRO A 507 -6.08 -9.32 -6.94
N LEU A 508 -5.08 -10.20 -7.02
CA LEU A 508 -3.66 -9.82 -7.10
C LEU A 508 -3.39 -8.90 -8.30
N GLU A 509 -4.07 -9.13 -9.42
CA GLU A 509 -3.97 -8.28 -10.62
C GLU A 509 -4.42 -6.83 -10.35
N GLU A 510 -5.46 -6.64 -9.53
CA GLU A 510 -5.93 -5.31 -9.15
C GLU A 510 -4.96 -4.62 -8.19
N LEU A 511 -4.30 -5.39 -7.32
CA LEU A 511 -3.21 -4.88 -6.49
C LEU A 511 -2.01 -4.48 -7.36
N ASP A 512 -1.67 -5.25 -8.38
CA ASP A 512 -0.59 -4.91 -9.30
C ASP A 512 -0.88 -3.66 -10.12
N LYS A 513 -2.10 -3.51 -10.63
CA LYS A 513 -2.57 -2.27 -11.28
C LYS A 513 -2.41 -1.06 -10.35
N LEU A 514 -2.69 -1.23 -9.06
CA LEU A 514 -2.58 -0.14 -8.09
C LEU A 514 -1.16 0.39 -7.90
N PHE A 515 -0.15 -0.48 -7.98
CA PHE A 515 1.24 -0.12 -7.68
C PHE A 515 2.14 0.02 -8.91
N TYR A 516 1.80 -0.63 -10.02
CA TYR A 516 2.66 -0.74 -11.21
C TYR A 516 2.08 -0.13 -12.48
N CYS A 517 0.85 0.40 -12.44
CA CYS A 517 0.32 1.17 -13.57
C CYS A 517 0.88 2.59 -13.57
N GLU A 518 1.52 3.02 -14.66
CA GLU A 518 1.71 4.46 -14.88
C GLU A 518 0.35 5.09 -15.20
N LYS A 519 0.11 6.33 -14.74
CA LYS A 519 -1.17 7.03 -14.92
C LYS A 519 -1.66 6.89 -16.36
N PHE A 520 -2.86 6.35 -16.50
CA PHE A 520 -3.59 6.31 -17.77
C PHE A 520 -3.69 7.74 -18.31
N ASN A 521 -2.97 8.03 -19.38
CA ASN A 521 -3.03 9.33 -20.03
C ASN A 521 -4.19 9.28 -21.02
N GLU A 522 -5.30 9.95 -20.72
CA GLU A 522 -6.47 10.01 -21.63
C GLU A 522 -6.11 10.51 -23.04
N LYS A 523 -5.07 11.35 -23.18
CA LYS A 523 -4.56 11.78 -24.49
C LYS A 523 -3.88 10.64 -25.26
N GLN A 524 -3.30 9.70 -24.54
CA GLN A 524 -2.61 8.55 -25.11
C GLN A 524 -3.61 7.47 -25.55
N LEU A 525 -4.64 7.20 -24.74
CA LEU A 525 -5.76 6.35 -25.17
C LEU A 525 -6.44 6.86 -26.45
N LYS A 526 -6.64 8.18 -26.59
CA LYS A 526 -7.22 8.76 -27.81
C LYS A 526 -6.32 8.58 -29.04
N ALA A 527 -5.00 8.62 -28.86
CA ALA A 527 -4.05 8.35 -29.94
C ALA A 527 -3.98 6.84 -30.26
N ASP A 528 -4.00 5.99 -29.24
CA ASP A 528 -3.93 4.53 -29.36
C ASP A 528 -5.21 3.97 -30.04
N LEU A 529 -6.39 4.51 -29.73
CA LEU A 529 -7.65 4.19 -30.44
C LEU A 529 -7.60 4.50 -31.95
N GLU A 530 -6.71 5.39 -32.38
CA GLU A 530 -6.52 5.77 -33.79
C GLU A 530 -5.39 4.99 -34.47
N THR A 531 -4.56 4.22 -33.74
CA THR A 531 -3.32 3.63 -34.29
C THR A 531 -2.95 2.21 -33.84
N VAL A 532 -3.52 1.68 -32.76
CA VAL A 532 -3.06 0.44 -32.10
C VAL A 532 -3.96 -0.74 -32.46
N ALA A 533 -3.36 -1.84 -32.92
CA ALA A 533 -4.09 -3.10 -33.15
C ALA A 533 -4.58 -3.67 -31.81
N ILE A 534 -5.80 -4.22 -31.78
CA ILE A 534 -6.47 -4.73 -30.56
C ILE A 534 -5.59 -5.69 -29.74
N GLU A 535 -4.68 -6.43 -30.39
CA GLU A 535 -3.71 -7.34 -29.77
C GLU A 535 -2.65 -6.63 -28.90
N GLU A 536 -2.21 -5.42 -29.29
CA GLU A 536 -1.27 -4.61 -28.51
C GLU A 536 -1.92 -4.02 -27.25
N HIS A 537 -3.24 -3.77 -27.27
CA HIS A 537 -4.01 -3.35 -26.09
C HIS A 537 -4.22 -4.49 -25.07
N HIS A 538 -4.45 -5.74 -25.50
CA HIS A 538 -4.54 -6.87 -24.56
C HIS A 538 -3.23 -7.15 -23.82
N GLY A 539 -2.07 -6.91 -24.47
CA GLY A 539 -0.77 -6.97 -23.80
C GLY A 539 -0.57 -5.92 -22.70
N GLN A 540 -1.31 -4.80 -22.75
CA GLN A 540 -1.24 -3.74 -21.74
C GLN A 540 -2.01 -4.09 -20.45
N GLU A 541 -3.04 -4.94 -20.50
CA GLU A 541 -3.84 -5.28 -19.32
C GLU A 541 -3.02 -6.08 -18.28
N ASN A 542 -2.14 -6.97 -18.75
CA ASN A 542 -1.26 -7.80 -17.91
C ASN A 542 0.10 -7.15 -17.62
N LEU A 543 0.39 -5.98 -18.18
CA LEU A 543 1.65 -5.28 -17.99
C LEU A 543 1.95 -4.98 -16.50
N PRO A 544 1.00 -4.49 -15.68
CA PRO A 544 1.27 -4.26 -14.26
C PRO A 544 1.67 -5.53 -13.52
N SER A 545 1.00 -6.66 -13.80
CA SER A 545 1.32 -7.97 -13.20
C SER A 545 2.71 -8.45 -13.60
N PHE A 546 3.06 -8.31 -14.89
CA PHE A 546 4.41 -8.59 -15.38
C PHE A 546 5.46 -7.73 -14.69
N ILE A 547 5.19 -6.42 -14.53
CA ILE A 547 6.11 -5.49 -13.86
C ILE A 547 6.30 -5.90 -12.40
N GLY A 548 5.20 -6.14 -11.68
CA GLY A 548 5.22 -6.51 -10.28
C GLY A 548 5.95 -7.82 -10.03
N GLU A 549 5.69 -8.84 -10.84
CA GLU A 549 6.40 -10.11 -10.77
C GLU A 549 7.90 -9.95 -11.05
N THR A 550 8.27 -9.16 -12.05
CA THR A 550 9.67 -8.97 -12.43
C THR A 550 10.44 -8.17 -11.37
N GLN A 551 9.86 -7.10 -10.81
CA GLN A 551 10.48 -6.37 -9.71
C GLN A 551 10.61 -7.22 -8.44
N PHE A 552 9.63 -8.08 -8.16
CA PHE A 552 9.73 -9.04 -7.07
C PHE A 552 10.93 -9.99 -7.27
N LYS A 553 11.12 -10.54 -8.49
CA LYS A 553 12.28 -11.37 -8.83
C LYS A 553 13.60 -10.62 -8.67
N PHE A 554 13.68 -9.36 -9.11
CA PHE A 554 14.87 -8.53 -8.88
C PHE A 554 15.16 -8.32 -7.40
N SER A 555 14.12 -8.13 -6.58
CA SER A 555 14.25 -7.99 -5.12
C SER A 555 14.84 -9.26 -4.51
N MET A 556 14.32 -10.43 -4.89
CA MET A 556 14.80 -11.73 -4.41
C MET A 556 16.23 -12.03 -4.86
N GLU A 557 16.60 -11.69 -6.09
CA GLU A 557 17.95 -11.88 -6.62
C GLU A 557 18.97 -10.96 -5.92
N MET A 558 18.64 -9.68 -5.75
CA MET A 558 19.49 -8.74 -5.00
C MET A 558 19.71 -9.22 -3.57
N TRP A 559 18.64 -9.72 -2.92
CA TRP A 559 18.74 -10.28 -1.58
C TRP A 559 19.59 -11.56 -1.54
N GLU A 560 19.40 -12.48 -2.49
CA GLU A 560 20.22 -13.70 -2.60
C GLU A 560 21.71 -13.35 -2.69
N LYS A 561 22.09 -12.49 -3.64
CA LYS A 561 23.47 -12.09 -3.86
C LYS A 561 24.08 -11.32 -2.70
N LEU A 562 23.29 -10.44 -2.05
CA LEU A 562 23.72 -9.76 -0.82
C LEU A 562 24.09 -10.77 0.27
N MET A 563 23.27 -11.81 0.45
CA MET A 563 23.50 -12.83 1.46
C MET A 563 24.68 -13.73 1.09
N THR A 564 24.67 -14.33 -0.10
CA THR A 564 25.63 -15.39 -0.48
C THR A 564 27.00 -14.87 -0.89
N ASN A 565 27.05 -13.78 -1.67
CA ASN A 565 28.29 -13.33 -2.28
C ASN A 565 29.02 -12.30 -1.41
N HIS A 566 28.32 -11.68 -0.45
CA HIS A 566 28.84 -10.61 0.39
C HIS A 566 28.79 -10.96 1.87
N ILE A 567 27.61 -10.95 2.50
CA ILE A 567 27.51 -11.08 3.97
C ILE A 567 28.10 -12.40 4.48
N LEU A 568 27.64 -13.55 3.96
CA LEU A 568 28.10 -14.86 4.41
C LEU A 568 29.58 -15.11 4.09
N LYS A 569 30.05 -14.59 2.95
CA LYS A 569 31.45 -14.67 2.54
C LYS A 569 32.36 -13.87 3.48
N ASP A 570 32.03 -12.60 3.72
CA ASP A 570 32.77 -11.73 4.63
C ASP A 570 32.73 -12.24 6.08
N PHE A 571 31.63 -12.85 6.51
CA PHE A 571 31.53 -13.52 7.82
C PHE A 571 32.46 -14.72 7.90
N ALA A 572 32.51 -15.57 6.87
CA ALA A 572 33.43 -16.70 6.82
C ALA A 572 34.90 -16.26 6.85
N GLU A 573 35.28 -15.24 6.06
CA GLU A 573 36.62 -14.64 6.06
C GLU A 573 36.99 -14.01 7.41
N ALA A 574 35.98 -13.55 8.16
CA ALA A 574 36.14 -13.02 9.51
C ALA A 574 36.21 -14.08 10.62
N GLY A 575 36.15 -15.38 10.29
CA GLY A 575 36.07 -16.46 11.27
C GLY A 575 34.70 -16.60 11.95
N LEU A 576 33.66 -15.98 11.39
CA LEU A 576 32.27 -15.99 11.87
C LEU A 576 31.37 -16.85 10.96
N LYS A 577 31.93 -17.89 10.35
CA LYS A 577 31.17 -18.85 9.53
C LYS A 577 30.04 -19.44 10.37
N ASP A 578 28.86 -19.59 9.78
CA ASP A 578 27.68 -20.19 10.42
C ASP A 578 27.32 -19.55 11.76
N THR A 579 27.58 -18.25 11.90
CA THR A 579 27.17 -17.46 13.06
C THR A 579 25.82 -16.79 12.76
N PRO A 580 24.85 -16.82 13.68
CA PRO A 580 23.62 -16.04 13.54
C PRO A 580 23.94 -14.53 13.46
N PHE A 581 23.13 -13.79 12.71
CA PHE A 581 23.30 -12.34 12.61
C PHE A 581 21.97 -11.60 12.50
N ARG A 582 21.97 -10.36 12.98
CA ARG A 582 20.90 -9.40 12.85
C ARG A 582 21.22 -8.46 11.70
N MET A 583 20.32 -8.39 10.73
CA MET A 583 20.43 -7.57 9.54
C MET A 583 19.42 -6.41 9.60
N LEU A 584 19.90 -5.20 9.39
CA LEU A 584 19.06 -4.00 9.31
C LEU A 584 19.17 -3.39 7.91
N VAL A 585 18.04 -3.02 7.32
CA VAL A 585 17.97 -2.44 5.98
C VAL A 585 17.14 -1.17 5.96
N GLU A 586 17.69 -0.09 5.42
CA GLU A 586 16.97 1.17 5.19
C GLU A 586 17.21 1.71 3.77
N THR A 587 16.28 2.52 3.29
CA THR A 587 16.46 3.27 2.03
C THR A 587 16.91 4.68 2.36
N VAL A 588 18.06 5.09 1.83
CA VAL A 588 18.67 6.39 2.10
C VAL A 588 18.66 7.24 0.85
N GLN A 589 18.34 8.53 1.01
CA GLN A 589 18.51 9.54 -0.02
C GLN A 589 19.59 10.54 0.42
N PRO A 590 20.80 10.51 -0.18
CA PRO A 590 21.82 11.51 0.12
C PRO A 590 21.34 12.93 -0.22
N ARG A 591 21.75 13.90 0.60
CA ARG A 591 21.46 15.32 0.37
C ARG A 591 22.00 15.73 -1.00
N GLY A 592 21.20 16.46 -1.77
CA GLY A 592 21.57 16.95 -3.11
C GLY A 592 21.47 15.92 -4.23
N THR A 593 21.16 14.66 -3.95
CA THR A 593 21.03 13.60 -4.98
C THR A 593 19.59 13.21 -5.24
N LYS A 594 19.30 12.85 -6.50
CA LYS A 594 17.99 12.34 -6.92
C LYS A 594 17.84 10.83 -6.73
N ASN A 595 18.95 10.11 -6.65
CA ASN A 595 19.00 8.66 -6.55
C ASN A 595 19.09 8.24 -5.09
N LYS A 596 18.47 7.11 -4.80
CA LYS A 596 18.50 6.47 -3.49
C LYS A 596 19.42 5.26 -3.54
N PHE A 597 19.90 4.84 -2.38
CA PHE A 597 20.62 3.59 -2.18
C PHE A 597 20.00 2.83 -1.01
N LEU A 598 20.20 1.51 -0.96
CA LEU A 598 19.88 0.73 0.24
C LEU A 598 21.13 0.66 1.12
N ARG A 599 20.98 0.98 2.40
CA ARG A 599 22.00 0.69 3.41
C ARG A 599 21.63 -0.60 4.11
N VAL A 600 22.60 -1.51 4.21
CA VAL A 600 22.47 -2.79 4.91
C VAL A 600 23.53 -2.83 6.00
N ILE A 601 23.14 -3.21 7.21
CA ILE A 601 24.07 -3.46 8.33
C ILE A 601 23.84 -4.88 8.82
N ALA A 602 24.90 -5.68 8.95
CA ALA A 602 24.87 -7.04 9.49
C ALA A 602 25.73 -7.14 10.74
N ILE A 603 25.17 -7.70 11.82
CA ILE A 603 25.79 -7.76 13.15
C ILE A 603 25.71 -9.19 13.65
N PRO A 604 26.83 -9.85 13.98
CA PRO A 604 26.80 -11.18 14.57
C PRO A 604 26.09 -11.13 15.94
N VAL A 605 25.20 -12.07 16.17
CA VAL A 605 24.46 -12.25 17.44
C VAL A 605 24.41 -13.73 17.81
N THR A 606 24.19 -14.03 19.08
CA THR A 606 24.02 -15.40 19.56
C THR A 606 22.56 -15.85 19.44
N VAL A 607 22.33 -17.16 19.46
CA VAL A 607 20.97 -17.72 19.45
C VAL A 607 20.17 -17.29 20.68
N ASP A 608 20.82 -17.16 21.84
CA ASP A 608 20.16 -16.71 23.06
C ASP A 608 19.84 -15.22 23.02
N GLU A 609 20.70 -14.41 22.41
CA GLU A 609 20.40 -13.01 22.16
C GLU A 609 19.16 -12.85 21.26
N ILE A 610 19.03 -13.68 20.21
CA ILE A 610 17.84 -13.70 19.34
C ILE A 610 16.59 -14.08 20.14
N LYS A 611 16.66 -15.13 20.98
CA LYS A 611 15.52 -15.53 21.83
C LYS A 611 15.10 -14.38 22.74
N GLU A 612 16.06 -13.70 23.36
CA GLU A 612 15.83 -12.56 24.22
C GLU A 612 15.15 -11.41 23.48
N PHE A 613 15.64 -11.03 22.29
CA PHE A 613 14.97 -10.04 21.42
C PHE A 613 13.49 -10.39 21.14
N GLN A 614 13.23 -11.66 20.83
CA GLN A 614 11.88 -12.15 20.52
C GLN A 614 10.98 -12.23 21.77
N LEU A 615 11.54 -12.21 22.98
CA LEU A 615 10.79 -12.23 24.25
C LEU A 615 10.40 -10.84 24.75
N PHE A 616 11.02 -9.75 24.28
CA PHE A 616 10.73 -8.39 24.73
C PHE A 616 9.23 -8.03 24.78
N PRO A 617 8.43 -8.28 23.72
CA PRO A 617 6.99 -7.99 23.76
C PRO A 617 6.24 -8.76 24.85
N LYS A 618 6.71 -9.96 25.21
CA LYS A 618 6.11 -10.79 26.26
C LYS A 618 6.55 -10.37 27.67
N LYS A 619 7.78 -9.86 27.82
CA LYS A 619 8.29 -9.34 29.10
C LYS A 619 7.58 -8.07 29.53
N HIS A 620 7.14 -7.27 28.56
CA HIS A 620 6.41 -6.04 28.77
C HIS A 620 5.05 -6.12 28.09
N PRO A 621 4.12 -6.94 28.62
CA PRO A 621 2.85 -7.19 27.97
C PRO A 621 2.07 -5.89 27.80
N THR A 622 1.63 -5.68 26.57
CA THR A 622 0.73 -4.59 26.17
C THR A 622 -0.58 -5.15 25.60
N ASP A 623 -0.74 -6.46 25.72
CA ASP A 623 -1.84 -7.20 25.11
C ASP A 623 -3.20 -6.85 25.73
N PHE A 624 -4.22 -7.18 24.95
CA PHE A 624 -5.62 -6.99 25.32
C PHE A 624 -6.24 -8.31 25.81
N LYS A 625 -5.43 -9.36 25.98
CA LYS A 625 -5.89 -10.66 26.50
C LYS A 625 -5.90 -10.65 28.03
N GLN A 626 -4.98 -9.88 28.62
CA GLN A 626 -4.87 -9.61 30.05
C GLN A 626 -5.65 -8.34 30.42
N ASP A 627 -6.13 -8.28 31.67
CA ASP A 627 -6.87 -7.13 32.21
C ASP A 627 -5.89 -6.05 32.70
N LEU A 628 -5.21 -5.40 31.74
CA LEU A 628 -4.26 -4.32 31.99
C LEU A 628 -4.92 -2.94 31.87
N THR A 629 -4.63 -2.05 32.81
CA THR A 629 -5.06 -0.64 32.74
C THR A 629 -4.21 0.16 31.74
N ASP A 630 -4.69 1.32 31.30
CA ASP A 630 -3.97 2.16 30.35
C ASP A 630 -2.66 2.71 30.90
N GLU A 631 -2.64 3.07 32.19
CA GLU A 631 -1.44 3.51 32.88
C GLU A 631 -0.40 2.39 32.95
N GLN A 632 -0.84 1.15 33.17
CA GLN A 632 0.03 -0.04 33.14
C GLN A 632 0.58 -0.27 31.74
N ARG A 633 -0.25 -0.23 30.68
CA ARG A 633 0.24 -0.37 29.29
C ARG A 633 1.25 0.71 28.93
N GLN A 634 0.99 1.96 29.29
CA GLN A 634 1.88 3.08 29.00
C GLN A 634 3.21 2.96 29.77
N THR A 635 3.16 2.50 31.02
CA THR A 635 4.35 2.20 31.83
C THR A 635 5.15 1.05 31.23
N ASN A 636 4.49 -0.03 30.81
CA ASN A 636 5.12 -1.18 30.15
C ASN A 636 5.80 -0.77 28.85
N LEU A 637 5.17 0.06 28.00
CA LEU A 637 5.79 0.58 26.79
C LEU A 637 7.05 1.43 27.05
N GLN A 638 7.02 2.26 28.10
CA GLN A 638 8.18 3.05 28.51
C GLN A 638 9.32 2.17 28.99
N LYS A 639 9.00 1.17 29.83
CA LYS A 639 9.97 0.19 30.33
C LYS A 639 10.57 -0.64 29.19
N HIS A 640 9.72 -1.16 28.31
CA HIS A 640 10.11 -1.88 27.08
C HIS A 640 11.09 -1.05 26.24
N SER A 641 10.74 0.19 25.92
CA SER A 641 11.59 1.08 25.12
C SER A 641 12.96 1.32 25.78
N LYS A 642 12.98 1.58 27.10
CA LYS A 642 14.21 1.85 27.85
C LYS A 642 15.12 0.63 27.91
N GLU A 643 14.57 -0.53 28.29
CA GLU A 643 15.33 -1.78 28.39
C GLU A 643 15.85 -2.23 27.03
N LEU A 644 15.05 -2.10 25.97
CA LEU A 644 15.46 -2.46 24.62
C LEU A 644 16.59 -1.56 24.10
N LYS A 645 16.60 -0.26 24.46
CA LYS A 645 17.74 0.63 24.15
C LYS A 645 19.03 0.14 24.81
N VAL A 646 18.97 -0.18 26.10
CA VAL A 646 20.13 -0.71 26.84
C VAL A 646 20.62 -2.03 26.24
N TYR A 647 19.69 -2.94 25.94
CA TYR A 647 20.03 -4.25 25.38
C TYR A 647 20.61 -4.16 23.95
N ASN A 648 20.09 -3.25 23.12
CA ASN A 648 20.67 -2.92 21.83
C ASN A 648 22.11 -2.40 21.96
N GLU A 649 22.40 -1.55 22.95
CA GLU A 649 23.77 -1.05 23.19
C GLU A 649 24.71 -2.18 23.66
N GLN A 650 24.23 -3.11 24.48
CA GLN A 650 25.01 -4.26 24.94
C GLN A 650 25.33 -5.22 23.79
N THR A 651 24.34 -5.63 23.02
CA THR A 651 24.48 -6.61 21.92
C THR A 651 25.29 -6.09 20.74
N THR A 652 25.46 -4.77 20.61
CA THR A 652 26.24 -4.14 19.53
C THR A 652 27.65 -3.73 19.97
N ARG A 653 27.96 -3.78 21.27
CA ARG A 653 29.27 -3.42 21.81
C ARG A 653 30.32 -4.44 21.38
N ASP A 654 31.45 -3.94 20.90
CA ASP A 654 32.64 -4.73 20.52
C ASP A 654 32.41 -5.87 19.50
N ARG A 655 31.30 -5.81 18.75
CA ARG A 655 31.01 -6.73 17.64
C ARG A 655 31.63 -6.24 16.33
N LYS A 656 32.02 -7.19 15.48
CA LYS A 656 32.41 -6.92 14.09
C LYS A 656 31.16 -6.61 13.26
N ILE A 657 30.92 -5.33 13.01
CA ILE A 657 29.76 -4.86 12.25
C ILE A 657 30.17 -4.74 10.78
N LEU A 658 29.39 -5.35 9.89
CA LEU A 658 29.55 -5.16 8.45
C LEU A 658 28.48 -4.22 7.93
N GLN A 659 28.86 -3.32 7.02
CA GLN A 659 27.95 -2.38 6.38
C GLN A 659 28.13 -2.46 4.86
N TYR A 660 27.01 -2.43 4.14
CA TYR A 660 26.97 -2.43 2.68
C TYR A 660 26.03 -1.34 2.17
N THR A 661 26.31 -0.86 0.96
CA THR A 661 25.38 -0.06 0.16
C THR A 661 25.01 -0.81 -1.12
N ILE A 662 23.75 -0.68 -1.52
CA ILE A 662 23.27 -1.17 -2.82
C ILE A 662 22.82 0.02 -3.64
N ASP A 663 23.46 0.22 -4.79
CA ASP A 663 23.24 1.34 -5.70
C ASP A 663 22.69 0.83 -7.03
N LEU A 664 21.55 1.39 -7.48
CA LEU A 664 20.95 1.10 -8.79
C LEU A 664 21.41 2.15 -9.82
N HIS A 665 21.82 1.67 -11.00
CA HIS A 665 22.34 2.52 -12.07
C HIS A 665 21.33 2.69 -13.21
N LEU A 666 21.21 1.67 -14.06
CA LEU A 666 20.39 1.68 -15.27
C LEU A 666 19.48 0.45 -15.33
N SER A 667 18.34 0.62 -15.99
CA SER A 667 17.49 -0.46 -16.46
C SER A 667 17.75 -0.66 -17.95
N PHE A 668 17.75 -1.91 -18.41
CA PHE A 668 17.86 -2.27 -19.81
C PHE A 668 16.58 -3.02 -20.21
N VAL A 669 15.88 -2.52 -21.22
CA VAL A 669 14.65 -3.09 -21.75
C VAL A 669 14.86 -3.30 -23.24
N ASN A 670 14.87 -4.54 -23.72
CA ASN A 670 15.17 -4.88 -25.13
C ASN A 670 16.50 -4.27 -25.63
N GLY A 671 17.53 -4.24 -24.77
CA GLY A 671 18.82 -3.63 -25.08
C GLY A 671 18.91 -2.11 -24.92
N GLU A 672 17.78 -1.39 -24.79
CA GLU A 672 17.78 0.05 -24.56
C GLU A 672 17.96 0.39 -23.07
N SER A 673 18.89 1.31 -22.77
CA SER A 673 19.14 1.74 -21.38
C SER A 673 18.28 2.94 -20.99
N SER A 674 17.68 2.89 -19.81
CA SER A 674 16.94 3.98 -19.19
C SER A 674 17.32 4.13 -17.71
N PRO A 675 16.99 5.26 -17.05
CA PRO A 675 16.99 5.31 -15.59
C PRO A 675 16.21 4.13 -15.00
N TYR A 676 16.76 3.48 -13.96
CA TYR A 676 16.24 2.20 -13.44
C TYR A 676 14.77 2.24 -13.00
N TYR A 677 14.30 3.42 -12.60
CA TYR A 677 12.96 3.62 -12.12
C TYR A 677 11.95 3.85 -13.25
N ILE A 678 12.35 3.93 -14.52
CA ILE A 678 11.38 3.97 -15.63
C ILE A 678 10.89 2.54 -15.89
N LEU A 679 9.58 2.32 -15.80
CA LEU A 679 8.97 1.01 -15.99
C LEU A 679 8.83 0.69 -17.49
N PRO A 680 8.92 -0.59 -17.89
CA PRO A 680 8.59 -1.00 -19.25
C PRO A 680 7.16 -0.60 -19.62
N LYS A 681 6.97 -0.16 -20.87
CA LYS A 681 5.65 0.17 -21.42
C LYS A 681 4.96 -0.99 -22.13
N VAL A 682 5.71 -2.07 -22.34
CA VAL A 682 5.26 -3.30 -23.01
C VAL A 682 5.87 -4.50 -22.30
N ILE A 683 5.19 -5.64 -22.39
CA ILE A 683 5.71 -6.90 -21.85
C ILE A 683 6.97 -7.28 -22.64
N THR A 684 8.05 -7.60 -21.94
CA THR A 684 9.32 -8.00 -22.55
C THR A 684 9.93 -9.19 -21.82
N LYS A 685 10.67 -10.04 -22.53
CA LYS A 685 11.49 -11.09 -21.91
C LYS A 685 12.89 -10.60 -21.51
N ASP A 686 13.30 -9.43 -21.98
CA ASP A 686 14.63 -8.86 -21.78
C ASP A 686 14.59 -7.57 -20.96
N TRP A 687 14.11 -7.67 -19.72
CA TRP A 687 14.22 -6.61 -18.72
C TRP A 687 15.32 -6.95 -17.71
N LYS A 688 16.34 -6.10 -17.62
CA LYS A 688 17.51 -6.24 -16.74
C LYS A 688 17.76 -4.97 -15.95
N LEU A 689 18.37 -5.11 -14.78
CA LEU A 689 18.83 -4.01 -13.95
C LEU A 689 20.34 -4.12 -13.73
N SER A 690 21.01 -2.98 -13.73
CA SER A 690 22.40 -2.85 -13.29
C SER A 690 22.46 -2.24 -11.90
N TYR A 691 23.16 -2.92 -10.99
CA TYR A 691 23.39 -2.46 -9.63
C TYR A 691 24.76 -2.88 -9.10
N THR A 692 25.22 -2.18 -8.07
CA THR A 692 26.48 -2.46 -7.37
C THR A 692 26.17 -2.71 -5.90
N ILE A 693 26.89 -3.66 -5.29
CA ILE A 693 26.92 -3.83 -3.83
C ILE A 693 28.32 -3.44 -3.38
N THR A 694 28.43 -2.49 -2.47
CA THR A 694 29.73 -1.97 -2.00
C THR A 694 29.82 -2.17 -0.50
N LYS A 695 30.90 -2.76 -0.01
CA LYS A 695 31.18 -2.84 1.43
C LYS A 695 31.76 -1.51 1.90
N VAL A 696 31.27 -0.99 3.01
CA VAL A 696 31.58 0.35 3.50
C VAL A 696 32.06 0.29 4.94
N ASP A 697 33.29 0.75 5.19
CA ASP A 697 33.93 0.62 6.51
C ASP A 697 33.70 1.82 7.45
N PHE A 698 33.18 2.95 6.96
CA PHE A 698 32.96 4.15 7.77
C PHE A 698 31.53 4.26 8.31
N ASP A 699 31.37 4.93 9.46
CA ASP A 699 30.10 5.29 10.12
C ASP A 699 29.12 4.14 10.45
N ALA A 700 29.54 2.88 10.37
CA ALA A 700 28.66 1.74 10.61
C ALA A 700 27.98 1.77 12.00
N LYS A 701 28.76 2.05 13.07
CA LYS A 701 28.23 2.17 14.44
C LYS A 701 27.25 3.34 14.59
N THR A 702 27.55 4.49 14.01
CA THR A 702 26.70 5.69 14.09
C THR A 702 25.37 5.47 13.37
N ASN A 703 25.42 4.92 12.15
CA ASN A 703 24.21 4.60 11.38
C ASN A 703 23.37 3.54 12.08
N LEU A 704 24.01 2.49 12.61
CA LEU A 704 23.34 1.46 13.38
C LEU A 704 22.59 2.04 14.59
N LYS A 705 23.26 2.86 15.40
CA LYS A 705 22.64 3.50 16.57
C LYS A 705 21.42 4.34 16.18
N ARG A 706 21.51 5.09 15.08
CA ARG A 706 20.37 5.86 14.55
C ARG A 706 19.22 4.93 14.13
N MET A 707 19.48 3.89 13.34
CA MET A 707 18.47 2.96 12.85
C MET A 707 17.74 2.26 14.00
N LEU A 708 18.48 1.76 15.00
CA LEU A 708 17.92 1.13 16.18
C LEU A 708 17.09 2.12 17.02
N SER A 709 17.60 3.34 17.22
CA SER A 709 16.86 4.37 17.96
C SER A 709 15.53 4.70 17.28
N GLN A 710 15.54 4.89 15.95
CA GLN A 710 14.33 5.12 15.16
C GLN A 710 13.32 3.97 15.27
N ALA A 711 13.80 2.72 15.24
CA ALA A 711 12.94 1.54 15.42
C ALA A 711 12.31 1.49 16.82
N VAL A 712 13.08 1.77 17.87
CA VAL A 712 12.59 1.73 19.26
C VAL A 712 11.66 2.90 19.58
N ASP A 713 11.94 4.09 19.05
CA ASP A 713 11.11 5.28 19.28
C ASP A 713 9.68 5.11 18.71
N LYS A 714 9.48 4.18 17.76
CA LYS A 714 8.15 3.72 17.30
C LYS A 714 7.25 3.25 18.44
N LEU A 715 7.82 2.59 19.47
CA LEU A 715 7.06 2.12 20.64
C LEU A 715 6.43 3.30 21.39
N LEU A 716 7.16 4.41 21.47
CA LEU A 716 6.80 5.60 22.24
C LEU A 716 6.17 6.72 21.42
N LEU A 717 6.00 6.53 20.11
CA LEU A 717 5.43 7.53 19.21
C LEU A 717 3.99 7.86 19.65
N LYS A 718 3.90 8.87 20.52
CA LYS A 718 2.67 9.54 20.91
C LYS A 718 2.18 10.31 19.71
N SER A 719 0.87 10.27 19.53
CA SER A 719 0.11 11.12 18.63
C SER A 719 0.57 12.59 18.71
N GLY A 720 1.28 13.08 17.69
CA GLY A 720 1.73 14.48 17.63
C GLY A 720 0.57 15.49 17.56
N GLN A 721 0.88 16.78 17.56
CA GLN A 721 -0.11 17.89 17.53
C GLN A 721 -1.13 17.78 16.38
N THR A 722 -0.75 17.22 15.23
CA THR A 722 -1.64 16.93 14.08
C THR A 722 -2.75 15.93 14.41
N LEU A 723 -2.55 15.07 15.41
CA LEU A 723 -3.60 14.15 15.85
C LEU A 723 -4.69 14.87 16.65
N THR A 724 -4.42 16.04 17.25
CA THR A 724 -5.47 16.74 18.02
C THR A 724 -6.61 17.24 17.13
N SER A 725 -6.33 17.68 15.90
CA SER A 725 -7.36 18.07 14.93
C SER A 725 -8.11 16.85 14.39
N LEU A 726 -7.38 15.78 14.04
CA LEU A 726 -8.00 14.53 13.57
C LEU A 726 -8.86 13.87 14.66
N GLN A 727 -8.39 13.87 15.91
CA GLN A 727 -9.15 13.39 17.07
C GLN A 727 -10.42 14.21 17.28
N LYS A 728 -10.38 15.54 17.13
CA LYS A 728 -11.58 16.38 17.17
C LYS A 728 -12.57 16.00 16.08
N ILE A 729 -12.07 15.74 14.86
CA ILE A 729 -12.91 15.31 13.73
C ILE A 729 -13.53 13.93 14.01
N HIS A 730 -12.74 12.95 14.48
CA HIS A 730 -13.27 11.63 14.83
C HIS A 730 -14.32 11.71 15.94
N LYS A 731 -14.08 12.48 17.01
CA LYS A 731 -15.07 12.72 18.08
C LYS A 731 -16.35 13.35 17.55
N PHE A 732 -16.25 14.24 16.56
CA PHE A 732 -17.43 14.82 15.91
C PHE A 732 -18.22 13.76 15.13
N TYR A 733 -17.54 12.93 14.33
CA TYR A 733 -18.20 11.86 13.58
C TYR A 733 -18.73 10.73 14.47
N GLU A 734 -18.13 10.47 15.63
CA GLU A 734 -18.66 9.54 16.62
C GLU A 734 -20.01 10.03 17.17
N LYS A 735 -20.13 11.32 17.52
CA LYS A 735 -21.42 11.91 17.93
C LYS A 735 -22.48 11.84 16.83
N LEU A 736 -22.09 12.09 15.57
CA LEU A 736 -22.98 11.91 14.43
C LEU A 736 -23.38 10.45 14.25
N GLY A 737 -22.47 9.52 14.48
CA GLY A 737 -22.71 8.08 14.46
C GLY A 737 -23.75 7.64 15.48
N THR A 738 -23.67 8.14 16.71
CA THR A 738 -24.66 7.88 17.77
C THR A 738 -26.06 8.35 17.35
N LEU A 739 -26.19 9.61 16.91
CA LEU A 739 -27.47 10.14 16.40
C LEU A 739 -28.01 9.31 15.23
N ARG A 740 -27.12 8.84 14.35
CA ARG A 740 -27.51 8.02 13.20
C ARG A 740 -27.99 6.63 13.64
N LYS A 741 -27.32 6.02 14.61
CA LYS A 741 -27.68 4.74 15.20
C LYS A 741 -29.07 4.80 15.85
N GLU A 742 -29.37 5.86 16.59
CA GLU A 742 -30.70 6.11 17.15
C GLU A 742 -31.77 6.20 16.06
N ASN A 743 -31.51 7.00 15.01
CA ASN A 743 -32.43 7.13 13.87
C ASN A 743 -32.64 5.82 13.09
N TRP A 744 -31.60 4.97 13.03
CA TRP A 744 -31.66 3.68 12.34
C TRP A 744 -32.31 2.59 13.19
N ALA A 745 -32.25 2.68 14.52
CA ALA A 745 -32.83 1.69 15.43
C ALA A 745 -34.32 1.42 15.10
N LEU A 746 -35.08 2.49 14.81
CA LEU A 746 -36.50 2.39 14.41
C LEU A 746 -36.73 1.56 13.13
N LYS A 747 -35.76 1.55 12.21
CA LYS A 747 -35.84 0.77 10.96
C LYS A 747 -35.27 -0.64 11.11
N GLU A 748 -34.62 -0.93 12.23
CA GLU A 748 -33.90 -2.17 12.48
C GLU A 748 -34.56 -3.08 13.51
N GLU A 749 -35.70 -2.66 14.09
CA GLU A 749 -36.47 -3.48 15.03
C GLU A 749 -36.80 -4.86 14.46
N VAL A 750 -37.12 -4.94 13.18
CA VAL A 750 -37.31 -6.20 12.45
C VAL A 750 -36.23 -6.30 11.36
N PRO A 751 -35.20 -7.14 11.54
CA PRO A 751 -34.12 -7.26 10.57
C PRO A 751 -34.64 -7.89 9.27
N GLN A 752 -34.65 -7.11 8.20
CA GLN A 752 -35.00 -7.60 6.87
C GLN A 752 -33.74 -7.98 6.10
N VAL A 753 -33.70 -9.21 5.58
CA VAL A 753 -32.62 -9.69 4.72
C VAL A 753 -33.09 -9.67 3.27
N TYR A 754 -32.27 -9.09 2.40
CA TYR A 754 -32.54 -9.03 0.97
C TYR A 754 -32.71 -10.44 0.40
N LYS A 755 -33.85 -10.65 -0.25
CA LYS A 755 -34.13 -11.83 -1.07
C LYS A 755 -34.37 -11.36 -2.49
N PRO A 756 -33.59 -11.83 -3.49
CA PRO A 756 -33.90 -11.53 -4.88
C PRO A 756 -35.29 -12.07 -5.21
N VAL A 757 -36.12 -11.22 -5.82
CA VAL A 757 -37.42 -11.65 -6.36
C VAL A 757 -37.11 -12.30 -7.71
N PHE A 758 -37.03 -13.62 -7.74
CA PHE A 758 -37.03 -14.34 -9.00
C PHE A 758 -38.45 -14.26 -9.57
N LYS A 759 -38.57 -13.94 -10.86
CA LYS A 759 -39.77 -14.33 -11.59
C LYS A 759 -39.63 -15.83 -11.78
N ASP A 760 -40.60 -16.59 -11.31
CA ASP A 760 -40.72 -17.98 -11.75
C ASP A 760 -40.85 -17.93 -13.27
N ASP A 761 -39.89 -18.53 -13.97
CA ASP A 761 -39.99 -18.82 -15.40
C ASP A 761 -40.99 -19.98 -15.57
N ASP A 762 -42.25 -19.69 -15.27
CA ASP A 762 -43.43 -20.45 -15.71
C ASP A 762 -44.36 -19.46 -16.42
N ALA A 763 -44.03 -19.17 -17.68
CA ALA A 763 -44.94 -18.69 -18.72
C ALA A 763 -44.39 -19.04 -20.11
#